data_AF-A0A2R6XJL3-F1
#
_entry.id   AF-A0A2R6XJL3-F1
#
_cell.length_a   1.000
_cell.length_b   1.000
_cell.length_c   1.000
_cell.angle_alpha   90.00
_cell.angle_beta   90.00
_cell.angle_gamma   90.00
#
_symmetry.space_group_name_H-M   'P 1'
#
loop_
_entity.id
_entity.type
_entity.pdbx_description
1 polymer ?
#
loop_
_entity_poly.entity_id
_entity_poly.type
_entity_poly.pdbx_seq_one_letter_code
_entity_poly.pdbx_strand_id
1 'polypeptide(L)'
;MAVYSWGRGDFGQLGLGDESDRSFPSLVQSLADKDILHVAAGDFHTAFLTGDGELYTTGNNECGQLGAKSRELQLLPIRVAALDTYTISHVACGQKHTVAVTDTGALASWGAAEFGQVGHKEAAGSVDSVQPRIVKGTRELQFVRVACGAAHTVALTGSGDVYTFGQGAFGALGHGSKDDIDSPKLVETLWGLGIVQVACGENHSAALSADGQVFTWGRGKYGQLGHGTVESEFHPVAVTALSDQMIVQVVCGGDHTMALNSEGELFAWGRNLWGQTGTGPEEDTHRPAQVKFLESERIVQVSAGARHSVALTDNGNIFGWGDGEQGQLGEIKSSKERFPILLSGPENAGKLLYVVAGGEHTLAVYEHPLSQGQRSDGLNVHGEGLRRLKLLPIMQILEGLKGAGTSPREVLHLTQAMEHIFASVKFLIFTFKQCHEEEVCTKGKGGGGGTEGPGLDTGLIRDAYQGILELYNAEVVKRIGAAIMRLLDTMEKHMDRVPESRWLRVIPIILQSPLIGEKQVGESVSTRLFSVVARLSPSALKKLTEWLRTYSKDIFGGRFVRGVQKYITHKLHVWGGKGKIPVQVISPLKVLSLLHDANVMENLIPYSDFYSYAISESINFQEQYVKWLEYDFPKSKPLISYCQVPYVLTPDAKSKILQAEANIQKQHYVQTSVLDQLFKNQFSIPFLVLTVRRSELIRDTLQQLASYNVQELKKPLKVVFDGEAGIDEGGVTKEFFQLLVRDLFNVSFGMFTYIEESRTLWFNRNSMESANEFRLVGIVLGLAIHNGVILDVHFPLTVYKKVMGKEMQLDDLKDVQPQLFRGLQQLLDFDGDVEGTFCLTFQVEYEFFGEIKTHDLIPGGSNIPVTKDNRKRYVDLYVHYLLEESIDKQFSSFKEGFMQVCLGRALSLFRYEELELLICGLPHFDFDALERVTVYQGGYTKNSRIIIWFWELVRAMPLEEKKQLLFFSTGNDRAPIGGLACLKFIIQKNGDDTNRLPTAQTCFNILLLPEYSGKAKLENRLKVAIQNSTGFGLQ
;
A
#
# COMPACT_ATOMS: atom_id res chain seq x y z
N MET A 1 30.52 -24.81 -32.79
CA MET A 1 29.17 -25.31 -33.19
C MET A 1 29.18 -25.53 -34.69
N ALA A 2 28.23 -26.27 -35.26
CA ALA A 2 28.12 -26.44 -36.71
C ALA A 2 26.81 -25.80 -37.22
N VAL A 3 26.92 -24.84 -38.13
CA VAL A 3 25.76 -24.18 -38.75
C VAL A 3 25.61 -24.71 -40.16
N TYR A 4 24.44 -25.25 -40.47
CA TYR A 4 24.09 -25.68 -41.82
C TYR A 4 23.03 -24.74 -42.39
N SER A 5 23.18 -24.34 -43.65
CA SER A 5 22.24 -23.49 -44.38
C SER A 5 21.87 -24.11 -45.72
N TRP A 6 20.62 -23.89 -46.15
CA TRP A 6 20.10 -24.31 -47.45
C TRP A 6 18.90 -23.45 -47.87
N GLY A 7 18.53 -23.48 -49.14
CA GLY A 7 17.53 -22.63 -49.77
C GLY A 7 18.15 -21.64 -50.75
N ARG A 8 17.53 -20.46 -50.87
CA ARG A 8 17.97 -19.39 -51.77
C ARG A 8 19.33 -18.81 -51.38
N GLY A 9 20.25 -18.69 -52.33
CA GLY A 9 21.64 -18.27 -52.11
C GLY A 9 22.11 -17.05 -52.91
N ASP A 10 21.32 -16.56 -53.85
CA ASP A 10 21.67 -15.47 -54.79
C ASP A 10 22.05 -14.14 -54.13
N PHE A 11 21.67 -13.89 -52.88
CA PHE A 11 22.09 -12.73 -52.11
C PHE A 11 23.25 -13.02 -51.14
N GLY A 12 23.82 -14.22 -51.11
CA GLY A 12 24.85 -14.60 -50.13
C GLY A 12 24.33 -14.83 -48.70
N GLN A 13 23.01 -14.87 -48.50
CA GLN A 13 22.33 -15.04 -47.21
C GLN A 13 22.57 -16.42 -46.57
N LEU A 14 23.00 -17.41 -47.36
CA LEU A 14 23.42 -18.73 -46.86
C LEU A 14 24.82 -18.71 -46.22
N GLY A 15 25.67 -17.75 -46.58
CA GLY A 15 27.03 -17.63 -46.04
C GLY A 15 28.03 -18.69 -46.52
N LEU A 16 27.77 -19.33 -47.67
CA LEU A 16 28.57 -20.46 -48.17
C LEU A 16 29.74 -20.06 -49.08
N GLY A 17 29.85 -18.77 -49.43
CA GLY A 17 30.92 -18.25 -50.29
C GLY A 17 30.59 -18.23 -51.78
N ASP A 18 29.35 -18.52 -52.16
CA ASP A 18 28.84 -18.46 -53.52
C ASP A 18 27.35 -18.06 -53.56
N GLU A 19 26.84 -17.78 -54.75
CA GLU A 19 25.47 -17.29 -55.00
C GLU A 19 24.48 -18.43 -55.35
N SER A 20 24.88 -19.69 -55.24
CA SER A 20 24.04 -20.80 -55.68
C SER A 20 23.01 -21.17 -54.62
N ASP A 21 21.79 -21.47 -55.07
CA ASP A 21 20.80 -22.11 -54.22
C ASP A 21 21.26 -23.52 -53.80
N ARG A 22 20.80 -23.95 -52.63
CA ARG A 22 21.12 -25.26 -52.05
C ARG A 22 19.84 -26.00 -51.69
N SER A 23 19.62 -27.18 -52.25
CA SER A 23 18.52 -28.07 -51.86
C SER A 23 18.93 -29.10 -50.81
N PHE A 24 20.08 -28.94 -50.15
CA PHE A 24 20.53 -29.82 -49.07
C PHE A 24 21.33 -29.03 -48.03
N PRO A 25 21.27 -29.40 -46.74
CA PRO A 25 22.01 -28.71 -45.68
C PRO A 25 23.51 -28.65 -45.97
N SER A 26 24.05 -27.44 -46.10
CA SER A 26 25.47 -27.21 -46.39
C SER A 26 26.16 -26.51 -45.23
N LEU A 27 27.34 -26.99 -44.84
CA LEU A 27 28.08 -26.45 -43.69
C LEU A 27 28.64 -25.05 -43.99
N VAL A 28 28.34 -24.07 -43.13
CA VAL A 28 28.94 -22.73 -43.16
C VAL A 28 30.34 -22.80 -42.53
N GLN A 29 31.33 -23.15 -43.35
CA GLN A 29 32.70 -23.45 -42.91
C GLN A 29 33.37 -22.32 -42.13
N SER A 30 33.07 -21.05 -42.46
CA SER A 30 33.64 -19.87 -41.82
C SER A 30 33.20 -19.66 -40.36
N LEU A 31 32.16 -20.37 -39.91
CA LEU A 31 31.63 -20.29 -38.54
C LEU A 31 31.88 -21.57 -37.73
N ALA A 32 32.58 -22.57 -38.29
CA ALA A 32 32.71 -23.90 -37.69
C ALA A 32 33.41 -23.90 -36.31
N ASP A 33 34.31 -22.93 -36.07
CA ASP A 33 35.03 -22.73 -34.81
C ASP A 33 34.28 -21.83 -33.80
N LYS A 34 33.13 -21.26 -34.21
CA LYS A 34 32.38 -20.30 -33.40
C LYS A 34 31.29 -20.99 -32.57
N ASP A 35 31.04 -20.42 -31.39
CA ASP A 35 29.94 -20.85 -30.52
C ASP A 35 28.67 -20.05 -30.85
N ILE A 36 27.83 -20.53 -31.77
CA ILE A 36 26.67 -19.78 -32.26
C ILE A 36 25.50 -19.88 -31.28
N LEU A 37 25.18 -18.75 -30.64
CA LEU A 37 24.15 -18.62 -29.63
C LEU A 37 22.76 -18.40 -30.24
N HIS A 38 22.67 -17.52 -31.22
CA HIS A 38 21.41 -17.11 -31.86
C HIS A 38 21.63 -16.77 -33.33
N VAL A 39 20.64 -17.07 -34.17
CA VAL A 39 20.63 -16.73 -35.59
C VAL A 39 19.38 -15.92 -35.88
N ALA A 40 19.55 -14.79 -36.55
CA ALA A 40 18.46 -14.00 -37.11
C ALA A 40 18.57 -14.01 -38.62
N ALA A 41 17.52 -14.42 -39.31
CA ALA A 41 17.49 -14.54 -40.76
C ALA A 41 16.36 -13.67 -41.32
N GLY A 42 16.73 -12.68 -42.14
CA GLY A 42 15.78 -11.88 -42.90
C GLY A 42 15.57 -12.43 -44.30
N ASP A 43 14.99 -11.61 -45.19
CA ASP A 43 14.76 -12.03 -46.57
C ASP A 43 16.05 -12.09 -47.39
N PHE A 44 16.93 -11.12 -47.18
CA PHE A 44 18.12 -10.92 -48.02
C PHE A 44 19.45 -11.05 -47.27
N HIS A 45 19.43 -11.23 -45.94
CA HIS A 45 20.65 -11.34 -45.14
C HIS A 45 20.41 -12.12 -43.84
N THR A 46 21.50 -12.63 -43.28
CA THR A 46 21.51 -13.44 -42.06
C THR A 46 22.56 -12.92 -41.10
N ALA A 47 22.21 -12.88 -39.81
CA ALA A 47 23.09 -12.51 -38.72
C ALA A 47 23.28 -13.68 -37.74
N PHE A 48 24.53 -13.88 -37.32
CA PHE A 48 24.97 -14.94 -36.41
C PHE A 48 25.58 -14.30 -35.16
N LEU A 49 24.96 -14.53 -34.01
CA LEU A 49 25.45 -14.07 -32.72
C LEU A 49 26.21 -15.20 -32.01
N THR A 50 27.42 -14.91 -31.57
CA THR A 50 28.27 -15.86 -30.84
C THR A 50 28.06 -15.79 -29.32
N GLY A 51 28.48 -16.81 -28.58
CA GLY A 51 28.43 -16.86 -27.10
C GLY A 51 29.28 -15.79 -26.41
N ASP A 52 30.33 -15.30 -27.10
CA ASP A 52 31.16 -14.19 -26.64
C ASP A 52 30.55 -12.80 -26.94
N GLY A 53 29.38 -12.76 -27.59
CA GLY A 53 28.68 -11.54 -27.95
C GLY A 53 29.18 -10.87 -29.23
N GLU A 54 30.03 -11.54 -30.02
CA GLU A 54 30.43 -11.09 -31.35
C GLU A 54 29.31 -11.33 -32.38
N LEU A 55 29.10 -10.37 -33.28
CA LEU A 55 28.10 -10.44 -34.33
C LEU A 55 28.74 -10.60 -35.72
N TYR A 56 28.26 -11.58 -36.48
CA TYR A 56 28.64 -11.82 -37.87
C TYR A 56 27.41 -11.67 -38.78
N THR A 57 27.58 -11.12 -39.98
CA THR A 57 26.49 -10.91 -40.95
C THR A 57 26.92 -11.37 -42.34
N THR A 58 25.98 -11.87 -43.15
CA THR A 58 26.20 -12.28 -44.55
C THR A 58 24.94 -11.94 -45.35
N GLY A 59 25.07 -11.68 -46.65
CA GLY A 59 23.92 -11.40 -47.49
C GLY A 59 24.04 -10.11 -48.33
N ASN A 60 22.87 -9.57 -48.69
CA ASN A 60 22.72 -8.27 -49.34
C ASN A 60 23.12 -7.13 -48.39
N ASN A 61 23.80 -6.11 -48.93
CA ASN A 61 24.28 -4.95 -48.20
C ASN A 61 24.05 -3.60 -48.92
N GLU A 62 23.15 -3.54 -49.89
CA GLU A 62 22.87 -2.32 -50.66
C GLU A 62 22.47 -1.13 -49.79
N CYS A 63 21.73 -1.37 -48.71
CA CYS A 63 21.34 -0.36 -47.71
C CYS A 63 22.31 -0.28 -46.53
N GLY A 64 23.40 -1.06 -46.54
CA GLY A 64 24.35 -1.17 -45.44
C GLY A 64 23.88 -2.09 -44.30
N GLN A 65 22.85 -2.92 -44.51
CA GLN A 65 22.23 -3.77 -43.49
C GLN A 65 23.16 -4.84 -42.88
N LEU A 66 24.33 -5.10 -43.45
CA LEU A 66 25.32 -5.98 -42.83
C LEU A 66 26.19 -5.26 -41.79
N GLY A 67 26.18 -3.92 -41.74
CA GLY A 67 27.00 -3.14 -40.80
C GLY A 67 28.48 -3.09 -41.18
N ALA A 68 28.80 -3.41 -42.44
CA ALA A 68 30.13 -3.32 -43.02
C ALA A 68 30.47 -1.89 -43.47
N LYS A 69 31.75 -1.61 -43.76
CA LYS A 69 32.16 -0.33 -44.36
C LYS A 69 31.73 -0.20 -45.83
N SER A 70 31.65 -1.31 -46.55
CA SER A 70 31.19 -1.36 -47.94
C SER A 70 29.66 -1.51 -48.00
N ARG A 71 29.08 -1.26 -49.17
CA ARG A 71 27.68 -1.62 -49.52
C ARG A 71 27.61 -2.86 -50.44
N GLU A 72 28.71 -3.59 -50.51
CA GLU A 72 28.84 -4.75 -51.38
C GLU A 72 28.24 -5.99 -50.72
N LEU A 73 27.63 -6.83 -51.56
CA LEU A 73 27.20 -8.18 -51.24
C LEU A 73 28.31 -8.96 -50.51
N GLN A 74 27.96 -9.68 -49.44
CA GLN A 74 28.91 -10.55 -48.73
C GLN A 74 28.43 -11.99 -48.81
N LEU A 75 29.22 -12.83 -49.47
CA LEU A 75 28.92 -14.25 -49.66
C LEU A 75 29.37 -15.13 -48.49
N LEU A 76 30.24 -14.59 -47.62
CA LEU A 76 30.69 -15.24 -46.39
C LEU A 76 30.32 -14.37 -45.18
N PRO A 77 30.01 -14.97 -44.02
CA PRO A 77 29.86 -14.26 -42.75
C PRO A 77 31.06 -13.37 -42.44
N ILE A 78 30.80 -12.07 -42.30
CA ILE A 78 31.76 -11.05 -41.91
C ILE A 78 31.48 -10.54 -40.51
N ARG A 79 32.52 -10.23 -39.74
CA ARG A 79 32.38 -9.67 -38.40
C ARG A 79 31.96 -8.20 -38.48
N VAL A 80 30.95 -7.83 -37.70
CA VAL A 80 30.49 -6.43 -37.55
C VAL A 80 31.40 -5.69 -36.56
N ALA A 81 32.63 -5.39 -36.98
CA ALA A 81 33.68 -4.81 -36.12
C ALA A 81 33.30 -3.46 -35.46
N ALA A 82 32.32 -2.73 -36.02
CA ALA A 82 31.81 -1.50 -35.42
C ALA A 82 31.14 -1.71 -34.04
N LEU A 83 30.76 -2.94 -33.70
CA LEU A 83 30.15 -3.30 -32.42
C LEU A 83 31.13 -3.93 -31.42
N ASP A 84 32.41 -4.06 -31.74
CA ASP A 84 33.40 -4.74 -30.89
C ASP A 84 33.60 -4.09 -29.49
N THR A 85 33.11 -2.86 -29.30
CA THR A 85 33.10 -2.17 -27.99
C THR A 85 31.92 -2.57 -27.10
N TYR A 86 30.95 -3.33 -27.62
CA TYR A 86 29.75 -3.78 -26.94
C TYR A 86 29.65 -5.31 -26.98
N THR A 87 29.13 -5.92 -25.92
CA THR A 87 28.71 -7.31 -25.97
C THR A 87 27.28 -7.35 -26.49
N ILE A 88 27.01 -8.08 -27.57
CA ILE A 88 25.65 -8.23 -28.11
C ILE A 88 24.92 -9.38 -27.41
N SER A 89 23.67 -9.16 -27.02
CA SER A 89 22.83 -10.13 -26.30
C SER A 89 21.67 -10.67 -27.15
N HIS A 90 21.23 -9.94 -28.18
CA HIS A 90 20.19 -10.38 -29.12
C HIS A 90 20.29 -9.62 -30.45
N VAL A 91 19.79 -10.19 -31.54
CA VAL A 91 19.75 -9.54 -32.86
C VAL A 91 18.50 -9.99 -33.65
N ALA A 92 17.97 -9.09 -34.48
CA ALA A 92 16.95 -9.37 -35.48
C ALA A 92 17.26 -8.68 -36.82
N CYS A 93 16.85 -9.32 -37.90
CA CYS A 93 17.02 -8.87 -39.27
C CYS A 93 15.63 -8.57 -39.87
N GLY A 94 15.45 -7.37 -40.40
CA GLY A 94 14.31 -7.06 -41.27
C GLY A 94 14.64 -7.35 -42.73
N GLN A 95 13.89 -6.77 -43.67
CA GLN A 95 14.25 -6.89 -45.09
C GLN A 95 15.55 -6.15 -45.41
N LYS A 96 15.67 -4.90 -44.96
CA LYS A 96 16.78 -4.01 -45.32
C LYS A 96 17.46 -3.33 -44.13
N HIS A 97 17.20 -3.79 -42.91
CA HIS A 97 17.82 -3.26 -41.69
C HIS A 97 18.14 -4.37 -40.69
N THR A 98 19.09 -4.13 -39.81
CA THR A 98 19.40 -4.99 -38.66
C THR A 98 19.33 -4.18 -37.38
N VAL A 99 18.83 -4.82 -36.32
CA VAL A 99 18.81 -4.26 -34.97
C VAL A 99 19.38 -5.26 -33.99
N ALA A 100 20.31 -4.82 -33.16
CA ALA A 100 20.96 -5.59 -32.11
C ALA A 100 20.71 -4.97 -30.73
N VAL A 101 20.64 -5.83 -29.72
CA VAL A 101 20.53 -5.46 -28.31
C VAL A 101 21.90 -5.65 -27.66
N THR A 102 22.38 -4.65 -26.92
CA THR A 102 23.62 -4.77 -26.14
C THR A 102 23.37 -5.45 -24.79
N ASP A 103 24.41 -5.92 -24.13
CA ASP A 103 24.40 -6.40 -22.73
C ASP A 103 23.88 -5.36 -21.72
N THR A 104 24.07 -4.08 -22.03
CA THR A 104 23.56 -2.93 -21.27
C THR A 104 22.09 -2.61 -21.56
N GLY A 105 21.45 -3.33 -22.48
CA GLY A 105 20.05 -3.17 -22.87
C GLY A 105 19.77 -1.96 -23.78
N ALA A 106 20.79 -1.44 -24.46
CA ALA A 106 20.63 -0.42 -25.50
C ALA A 106 20.36 -1.07 -26.87
N LEU A 107 19.70 -0.34 -27.78
CA LEU A 107 19.53 -0.78 -29.16
C LEU A 107 20.64 -0.18 -30.04
N ALA A 108 21.27 -1.03 -30.84
CA ALA A 108 22.11 -0.64 -31.97
C ALA A 108 21.37 -1.00 -33.27
N SER A 109 21.27 -0.07 -34.22
CA SER A 109 20.52 -0.29 -35.47
C SER A 109 21.23 0.33 -36.67
N TRP A 110 21.06 -0.30 -37.83
CA TRP A 110 21.66 0.10 -39.10
C TRP A 110 20.91 -0.50 -40.31
N GLY A 111 21.23 -0.02 -41.51
CA GLY A 111 20.56 -0.34 -42.77
C GLY A 111 19.63 0.78 -43.23
N ALA A 112 18.57 0.39 -43.95
CA ALA A 112 17.57 1.28 -44.51
C ALA A 112 16.86 2.10 -43.43
N ALA A 113 16.71 3.40 -43.66
CA ALA A 113 16.15 4.32 -42.68
C ALA A 113 14.93 5.10 -43.20
N GLU A 114 14.44 4.79 -44.40
CA GLU A 114 13.40 5.53 -45.13
C GLU A 114 12.08 5.74 -44.37
N PHE A 115 11.67 4.77 -43.52
CA PHE A 115 10.46 4.83 -42.70
C PHE A 115 10.77 5.00 -41.21
N GLY A 116 12.03 5.25 -40.85
CA GLY A 116 12.46 5.38 -39.46
C GLY A 116 12.67 4.04 -38.73
N GLN A 117 12.75 2.91 -39.44
CA GLN A 117 12.86 1.56 -38.88
C GLN A 117 14.16 1.28 -38.11
N VAL A 118 15.14 2.17 -38.24
CA VAL A 118 16.38 2.19 -37.45
C VAL A 118 16.27 3.08 -36.20
N GLY A 119 15.21 3.87 -36.01
CA GLY A 119 14.96 4.60 -34.76
C GLY A 119 15.85 5.83 -34.53
N HIS A 120 16.61 6.28 -35.54
CA HIS A 120 17.43 7.49 -35.47
C HIS A 120 16.61 8.70 -35.92
N LYS A 121 16.00 9.41 -34.98
CA LYS A 121 15.34 10.70 -35.26
C LYS A 121 16.35 11.75 -35.73
N GLU A 122 16.36 12.06 -37.03
CA GLU A 122 17.23 13.07 -37.63
C GLU A 122 16.44 14.23 -38.25
N ALA A 123 16.95 15.46 -38.11
CA ALA A 123 16.24 16.69 -38.44
C ALA A 123 16.23 17.04 -39.96
N ALA A 124 16.93 16.27 -40.79
CA ALA A 124 17.06 16.55 -42.22
C ALA A 124 17.30 15.25 -43.00
N GLY A 125 16.23 14.69 -43.61
CA GLY A 125 16.30 13.62 -44.61
C GLY A 125 17.01 12.34 -44.16
N SER A 126 16.26 11.24 -43.99
CA SER A 126 16.82 9.97 -43.57
C SER A 126 17.82 9.42 -44.61
N VAL A 127 19.10 9.30 -44.25
CA VAL A 127 20.12 8.61 -45.06
C VAL A 127 20.36 7.25 -44.42
N ASP A 128 20.41 6.19 -45.24
CA ASP A 128 20.72 4.83 -44.79
C ASP A 128 21.95 4.81 -43.88
N SER A 129 21.81 4.16 -42.71
CA SER A 129 22.90 4.04 -41.74
C SER A 129 23.75 2.84 -42.09
N VAL A 130 24.84 3.05 -42.80
CA VAL A 130 25.70 1.94 -43.28
C VAL A 130 26.43 1.23 -42.13
N GLN A 131 26.55 1.87 -40.96
CA GLN A 131 27.18 1.30 -39.78
C GLN A 131 26.23 1.26 -38.58
N PRO A 132 26.42 0.28 -37.66
CA PRO A 132 25.72 0.22 -36.39
C PRO A 132 25.83 1.52 -35.60
N ARG A 133 24.68 2.05 -35.17
CA ARG A 133 24.60 3.20 -34.27
C ARG A 133 23.69 2.91 -33.09
N ILE A 134 24.09 3.36 -31.90
CA ILE A 134 23.23 3.32 -30.72
C ILE A 134 22.05 4.27 -30.88
N VAL A 135 20.83 3.73 -30.76
CA VAL A 135 19.59 4.49 -30.78
C VAL A 135 19.48 5.33 -29.52
N LYS A 136 19.30 6.65 -29.68
CA LYS A 136 19.26 7.60 -28.56
C LYS A 136 18.07 7.30 -27.62
N GLY A 137 18.30 7.46 -26.31
CA GLY A 137 17.26 7.27 -25.30
C GLY A 137 16.93 5.82 -24.92
N THR A 138 17.64 4.82 -25.49
CA THR A 138 17.34 3.39 -25.24
C THR A 138 18.03 2.79 -24.02
N ARG A 139 19.14 3.39 -23.54
CA ARG A 139 19.93 2.84 -22.42
C ARG A 139 19.13 2.65 -21.12
N GLU A 140 18.19 3.54 -20.84
CA GLU A 140 17.40 3.50 -19.59
C GLU A 140 16.22 2.51 -19.65
N LEU A 141 15.86 2.06 -20.86
CA LEU A 141 14.69 1.20 -21.10
C LEU A 141 15.00 -0.30 -20.92
N GLN A 142 16.28 -0.70 -20.94
CA GLN A 142 16.74 -2.06 -20.71
C GLN A 142 16.06 -3.10 -21.65
N PHE A 143 16.30 -2.95 -22.95
CA PHE A 143 15.83 -3.91 -23.96
C PHE A 143 16.51 -5.27 -23.81
N VAL A 144 15.78 -6.34 -24.10
CA VAL A 144 16.27 -7.72 -24.00
C VAL A 144 16.01 -8.56 -25.25
N ARG A 145 15.04 -8.17 -26.09
CA ARG A 145 14.70 -8.83 -27.36
C ARG A 145 14.26 -7.79 -28.39
N VAL A 146 14.46 -8.11 -29.66
CA VAL A 146 13.97 -7.35 -30.80
C VAL A 146 13.44 -8.28 -31.88
N ALA A 147 12.44 -7.83 -32.64
CA ALA A 147 11.94 -8.45 -33.85
C ALA A 147 11.80 -7.38 -34.93
N CYS A 148 12.06 -7.74 -36.18
CA CYS A 148 12.01 -6.82 -37.31
C CYS A 148 11.07 -7.38 -38.36
N GLY A 149 10.17 -6.54 -38.88
CA GLY A 149 9.39 -6.85 -40.08
C GLY A 149 10.08 -6.31 -41.33
N ALA A 150 9.31 -6.08 -42.39
CA ALA A 150 9.86 -5.56 -43.64
C ALA A 150 10.50 -4.18 -43.45
N ALA A 151 9.76 -3.28 -42.79
CA ALA A 151 10.14 -1.89 -42.61
C ALA A 151 9.79 -1.34 -41.22
N HIS A 152 9.66 -2.21 -40.20
CA HIS A 152 9.42 -1.80 -38.82
C HIS A 152 10.19 -2.68 -37.83
N THR A 153 10.31 -2.17 -36.62
CA THR A 153 11.01 -2.82 -35.51
C THR A 153 10.11 -2.83 -34.28
N VAL A 154 10.05 -3.99 -33.62
CA VAL A 154 9.39 -4.20 -32.33
C VAL A 154 10.46 -4.61 -31.32
N ALA A 155 10.63 -3.84 -30.25
CA ALA A 155 11.62 -4.06 -29.21
C ALA A 155 10.95 -4.31 -27.85
N LEU A 156 11.42 -5.31 -27.12
CA LEU A 156 10.88 -5.76 -25.84
C LEU A 156 11.86 -5.46 -24.71
N THR A 157 11.38 -4.78 -23.66
CA THR A 157 12.15 -4.53 -22.44
C THR A 157 12.14 -5.73 -21.51
N GLY A 158 13.12 -5.79 -20.61
CA GLY A 158 13.14 -6.79 -19.56
C GLY A 158 11.96 -6.71 -18.60
N SER A 159 11.31 -5.53 -18.46
CA SER A 159 10.06 -5.34 -17.70
C SER A 159 8.79 -5.78 -18.45
N GLY A 160 8.92 -6.24 -19.69
CA GLY A 160 7.80 -6.70 -20.51
C GLY A 160 7.01 -5.58 -21.20
N ASP A 161 7.63 -4.40 -21.39
CA ASP A 161 7.08 -3.29 -22.16
C ASP A 161 7.53 -3.39 -23.63
N VAL A 162 6.61 -3.06 -24.55
CA VAL A 162 6.83 -3.17 -26.00
C VAL A 162 6.96 -1.79 -26.62
N TYR A 163 8.06 -1.57 -27.35
CA TYR A 163 8.32 -0.36 -28.11
C TYR A 163 8.36 -0.65 -29.59
N THR A 164 7.80 0.24 -30.40
CA THR A 164 7.73 0.08 -31.85
C THR A 164 8.15 1.35 -32.58
N PHE A 165 8.78 1.18 -33.74
CA PHE A 165 9.23 2.26 -34.63
C PHE A 165 9.44 1.72 -36.05
N GLY A 166 9.48 2.60 -37.04
CA GLY A 166 9.48 2.29 -38.46
C GLY A 166 8.16 2.62 -39.13
N GLN A 167 7.82 1.82 -40.14
CA GLN A 167 6.65 2.04 -40.98
C GLN A 167 5.33 1.80 -40.24
N GLY A 168 4.45 2.80 -40.27
CA GLY A 168 3.11 2.77 -39.67
C GLY A 168 2.03 2.15 -40.55
N ALA A 169 2.34 1.87 -41.82
CA ALA A 169 1.40 1.30 -42.78
C ALA A 169 0.67 0.06 -42.21
N PHE A 170 -0.63 -0.04 -42.53
CA PHE A 170 -1.52 -1.10 -42.03
C PHE A 170 -1.65 -1.20 -40.51
N GLY A 171 -1.03 -0.30 -39.74
CA GLY A 171 -1.08 -0.30 -38.27
C GLY A 171 -0.03 -1.18 -37.62
N ALA A 172 1.03 -1.63 -38.33
CA ALA A 172 2.03 -2.59 -37.83
C ALA A 172 2.76 -2.17 -36.53
N LEU A 173 2.71 -0.87 -36.18
CA LEU A 173 3.27 -0.32 -34.95
C LEU A 173 2.31 -0.35 -33.76
N GLY A 174 1.00 -0.54 -33.96
CA GLY A 174 0.06 -0.74 -32.85
C GLY A 174 -0.32 0.52 -32.06
N HIS A 175 -0.06 1.71 -32.60
CA HIS A 175 -0.35 3.00 -31.94
C HIS A 175 -1.70 3.64 -32.32
N GLY A 176 -2.55 2.92 -33.04
CA GLY A 176 -3.85 3.44 -33.47
C GLY A 176 -3.81 4.36 -34.69
N SER A 177 -2.67 4.47 -35.37
CA SER A 177 -2.51 5.31 -36.57
C SER A 177 -1.68 4.61 -37.66
N LYS A 178 -1.61 5.26 -38.83
CA LYS A 178 -0.81 4.83 -39.98
C LYS A 178 0.54 5.55 -40.06
N ASP A 179 0.85 6.39 -39.08
CA ASP A 179 2.00 7.29 -39.14
C ASP A 179 3.28 6.51 -38.89
N ASP A 180 4.30 6.81 -39.69
CA ASP A 180 5.65 6.31 -39.47
C ASP A 180 6.24 6.94 -38.20
N ILE A 181 7.03 6.15 -37.48
CA ILE A 181 7.63 6.55 -36.21
C ILE A 181 9.13 6.36 -36.26
N ASP A 182 9.87 7.44 -36.15
CA ASP A 182 11.33 7.47 -36.32
C ASP A 182 12.14 7.21 -35.05
N SER A 183 11.48 6.89 -33.93
CA SER A 183 12.11 6.67 -32.63
C SER A 183 11.28 5.73 -31.76
N PRO A 184 11.89 4.88 -30.91
CA PRO A 184 11.14 3.88 -30.13
C PRO A 184 10.00 4.50 -29.32
N LYS A 185 8.75 4.07 -29.58
CA LYS A 185 7.54 4.53 -28.88
C LYS A 185 6.84 3.36 -28.19
N LEU A 186 6.42 3.57 -26.95
CA LEU A 186 5.69 2.56 -26.15
C LEU A 186 4.32 2.25 -26.78
N VAL A 187 3.97 0.97 -26.87
CA VAL A 187 2.63 0.49 -27.24
C VAL A 187 1.75 0.45 -25.99
N GLU A 188 1.08 1.56 -25.68
CA GLU A 188 0.35 1.75 -24.41
C GLU A 188 -0.69 0.66 -24.09
N THR A 189 -1.35 0.09 -25.11
CA THR A 189 -2.40 -0.93 -24.89
C THR A 189 -1.86 -2.26 -24.33
N LEU A 190 -0.57 -2.56 -24.56
CA LEU A 190 0.11 -3.74 -24.02
C LEU A 190 0.69 -3.52 -22.62
N TRP A 191 0.72 -2.28 -22.14
CA TRP A 191 1.30 -1.97 -20.83
C TRP A 191 0.59 -2.73 -19.71
N GLY A 192 1.40 -3.29 -18.81
CA GLY A 192 0.96 -4.08 -17.66
C GLY A 192 0.47 -5.50 -17.98
N LEU A 193 0.61 -5.98 -19.22
CA LEU A 193 0.31 -7.38 -19.58
C LEU A 193 1.51 -8.32 -19.42
N GLY A 194 2.72 -7.77 -19.22
CA GLY A 194 3.94 -8.55 -19.02
C GLY A 194 4.30 -9.35 -20.25
N ILE A 195 4.66 -8.67 -21.34
CA ILE A 195 5.03 -9.33 -22.58
C ILE A 195 6.37 -10.06 -22.39
N VAL A 196 6.44 -11.29 -22.89
CA VAL A 196 7.61 -12.18 -22.77
C VAL A 196 8.18 -12.57 -24.13
N GLN A 197 7.47 -12.31 -25.23
CA GLN A 197 7.98 -12.51 -26.57
C GLN A 197 7.32 -11.54 -27.55
N VAL A 198 8.06 -11.13 -28.57
CA VAL A 198 7.57 -10.36 -29.71
C VAL A 198 7.98 -11.04 -31.01
N ALA A 199 7.17 -10.92 -32.05
CA ALA A 199 7.44 -11.43 -33.39
C ALA A 199 6.89 -10.46 -34.45
N CYS A 200 7.52 -10.46 -35.62
CA CYS A 200 7.11 -9.62 -36.76
C CYS A 200 6.99 -10.48 -38.00
N GLY A 201 5.91 -10.28 -38.76
CA GLY A 201 5.86 -10.67 -40.17
C GLY A 201 6.26 -9.50 -41.05
N GLU A 202 5.94 -9.55 -42.35
CA GLU A 202 6.29 -8.43 -43.25
C GLU A 202 5.64 -7.11 -42.80
N ASN A 203 4.33 -7.14 -42.54
CA ASN A 203 3.52 -5.94 -42.26
C ASN A 203 2.57 -6.12 -41.06
N HIS A 204 2.84 -7.09 -40.20
CA HIS A 204 2.11 -7.34 -38.96
C HIS A 204 3.06 -7.70 -37.82
N SER A 205 2.54 -7.61 -36.61
CA SER A 205 3.29 -7.82 -35.38
C SER A 205 2.48 -8.68 -34.42
N ALA A 206 3.19 -9.42 -33.58
CA ALA A 206 2.61 -10.24 -32.53
C ALA A 206 3.37 -10.09 -31.21
N ALA A 207 2.66 -10.29 -30.10
CA ALA A 207 3.21 -10.30 -28.76
C ALA A 207 2.60 -11.45 -27.95
N LEU A 208 3.41 -12.06 -27.09
CA LEU A 208 3.00 -13.11 -26.15
C LEU A 208 3.14 -12.59 -24.72
N SER A 209 2.09 -12.65 -23.92
CA SER A 209 2.12 -12.29 -22.51
C SER A 209 2.56 -13.44 -21.60
N ALA A 210 2.95 -13.12 -20.36
CA ALA A 210 3.42 -14.10 -19.39
C ALA A 210 2.37 -15.18 -19.06
N ASP A 211 1.08 -14.87 -19.16
CA ASP A 211 -0.05 -15.78 -18.99
C ASP A 211 -0.46 -16.53 -20.26
N GLY A 212 0.35 -16.49 -21.31
CA GLY A 212 0.14 -17.30 -22.52
C GLY A 212 -0.86 -16.71 -23.51
N GLN A 213 -1.27 -15.45 -23.35
CA GLN A 213 -2.17 -14.79 -24.31
C GLN A 213 -1.39 -14.22 -25.50
N VAL A 214 -1.93 -14.41 -26.70
CA VAL A 214 -1.36 -13.90 -27.95
C VAL A 214 -2.10 -12.65 -28.39
N PHE A 215 -1.36 -11.61 -28.73
CA PHE A 215 -1.87 -10.37 -29.29
C PHE A 215 -1.28 -10.15 -30.68
N THR A 216 -2.11 -9.77 -31.65
CA THR A 216 -1.69 -9.52 -33.04
C THR A 216 -2.26 -8.19 -33.54
N TRP A 217 -1.50 -7.50 -34.40
CA TRP A 217 -1.92 -6.25 -35.03
C TRP A 217 -1.14 -5.97 -36.33
N GLY A 218 -1.59 -4.99 -37.11
CA GLY A 218 -1.05 -4.64 -38.41
C GLY A 218 -1.93 -5.15 -39.56
N ARG A 219 -1.31 -5.56 -40.66
CA ARG A 219 -2.02 -6.02 -41.87
C ARG A 219 -2.80 -7.30 -41.60
N GLY A 220 -4.09 -7.31 -41.95
CA GLY A 220 -4.96 -8.49 -41.81
C GLY A 220 -5.44 -9.14 -43.10
N LYS A 221 -4.98 -8.68 -44.28
CA LYS A 221 -5.53 -9.04 -45.61
C LYS A 221 -5.77 -10.54 -45.85
N TYR A 222 -4.93 -11.43 -45.30
CA TYR A 222 -5.01 -12.89 -45.47
C TYR A 222 -5.41 -13.60 -44.18
N GLY A 223 -5.94 -12.87 -43.19
CA GLY A 223 -6.31 -13.38 -41.88
C GLY A 223 -5.13 -13.67 -40.95
N GLN A 224 -3.92 -13.19 -41.23
CA GLN A 224 -2.70 -13.45 -40.44
C GLN A 224 -2.75 -12.94 -38.99
N LEU A 225 -3.76 -12.14 -38.64
CA LEU A 225 -4.01 -11.70 -37.29
C LEU A 225 -4.79 -12.73 -36.45
N GLY A 226 -5.57 -13.62 -37.06
CA GLY A 226 -6.24 -14.72 -36.35
C GLY A 226 -7.60 -14.36 -35.73
N HIS A 227 -8.13 -13.17 -36.01
CA HIS A 227 -9.38 -12.66 -35.43
C HIS A 227 -10.64 -13.18 -36.12
N GLY A 228 -10.50 -13.99 -37.18
CA GLY A 228 -11.59 -14.47 -38.02
C GLY A 228 -12.07 -13.47 -39.07
N THR A 229 -11.31 -12.40 -39.29
CA THR A 229 -11.57 -11.36 -40.29
C THR A 229 -10.32 -11.10 -41.13
N VAL A 230 -10.46 -10.32 -42.20
CA VAL A 230 -9.34 -9.86 -43.05
C VAL A 230 -8.97 -8.39 -42.83
N GLU A 231 -9.54 -7.79 -41.79
CA GLU A 231 -9.35 -6.37 -41.46
C GLU A 231 -7.99 -6.13 -40.81
N SER A 232 -7.41 -4.97 -41.08
CA SER A 232 -6.16 -4.56 -40.43
C SER A 232 -6.45 -3.93 -39.08
N GLU A 233 -5.66 -4.30 -38.07
CA GLU A 233 -5.82 -3.81 -36.70
C GLU A 233 -4.73 -2.79 -36.36
N PHE A 234 -5.15 -1.63 -35.90
CA PHE A 234 -4.23 -0.53 -35.58
C PHE A 234 -3.76 -0.53 -34.13
N HIS A 235 -4.32 -1.40 -33.30
CA HIS A 235 -3.88 -1.67 -31.94
C HIS A 235 -3.70 -3.19 -31.77
N PRO A 236 -2.83 -3.62 -30.85
CA PRO A 236 -2.78 -5.01 -30.39
C PRO A 236 -4.15 -5.52 -29.96
N VAL A 237 -4.63 -6.58 -30.62
CA VAL A 237 -5.89 -7.27 -30.29
C VAL A 237 -5.59 -8.70 -29.86
N ALA A 238 -6.23 -9.17 -28.80
CA ALA A 238 -6.07 -10.53 -28.31
C ALA A 238 -6.68 -11.55 -29.29
N VAL A 239 -5.93 -12.60 -29.61
CA VAL A 239 -6.40 -13.72 -30.43
C VAL A 239 -7.26 -14.64 -29.56
N THR A 240 -8.53 -14.32 -29.44
CA THR A 240 -9.47 -14.98 -28.50
C THR A 240 -9.66 -16.47 -28.76
N ALA A 241 -9.39 -16.95 -29.98
CA ALA A 241 -9.44 -18.38 -30.30
C ALA A 241 -8.40 -19.22 -29.56
N LEU A 242 -7.37 -18.60 -28.98
CA LEU A 242 -6.32 -19.26 -28.19
C LEU A 242 -6.43 -18.95 -26.69
N SER A 243 -7.53 -18.35 -26.20
CA SER A 243 -7.64 -17.92 -24.80
C SER A 243 -7.51 -19.06 -23.79
N ASP A 244 -7.89 -20.27 -24.20
CA ASP A 244 -7.89 -21.46 -23.35
C ASP A 244 -6.59 -22.27 -23.48
N GLN A 245 -5.61 -21.75 -24.24
CA GLN A 245 -4.35 -22.40 -24.54
C GLN A 245 -3.20 -21.66 -23.84
N MET A 246 -2.32 -22.40 -23.14
CA MET A 246 -1.10 -21.83 -22.57
C MET A 246 -0.01 -21.72 -23.65
N ILE A 247 0.02 -20.60 -24.38
CA ILE A 247 1.01 -20.38 -25.44
C ILE A 247 2.40 -20.11 -24.86
N VAL A 248 3.40 -20.79 -25.42
CA VAL A 248 4.81 -20.70 -25.02
C VAL A 248 5.73 -20.14 -26.10
N GLN A 249 5.28 -20.12 -27.37
CA GLN A 249 5.99 -19.47 -28.46
C GLN A 249 5.02 -18.88 -29.48
N VAL A 250 5.31 -17.70 -30.01
CA VAL A 250 4.65 -17.11 -31.19
C VAL A 250 5.68 -16.70 -32.23
N VAL A 251 5.43 -17.03 -33.50
CA VAL A 251 6.28 -16.63 -34.63
C VAL A 251 5.41 -16.15 -35.78
N CYS A 252 5.95 -15.21 -36.57
CA CYS A 252 5.29 -14.67 -37.74
C CYS A 252 6.16 -14.95 -38.97
N GLY A 253 5.55 -15.46 -40.03
CA GLY A 253 6.14 -15.47 -41.36
C GLY A 253 5.72 -14.23 -42.14
N GLY A 254 5.91 -14.25 -43.46
CA GLY A 254 5.62 -13.08 -44.30
C GLY A 254 4.17 -12.60 -44.18
N ASP A 255 3.22 -13.49 -44.44
CA ASP A 255 1.77 -13.25 -44.40
C ASP A 255 1.02 -14.30 -43.55
N HIS A 256 1.69 -15.00 -42.62
CA HIS A 256 1.08 -16.00 -41.73
C HIS A 256 1.69 -15.96 -40.32
N THR A 257 1.01 -16.58 -39.36
CA THR A 257 1.41 -16.61 -37.95
C THR A 257 1.23 -18.02 -37.39
N MET A 258 2.13 -18.43 -36.49
CA MET A 258 2.05 -19.70 -35.77
C MET A 258 2.23 -19.49 -34.26
N ALA A 259 1.56 -20.33 -33.47
CA ALA A 259 1.68 -20.37 -32.03
C ALA A 259 1.84 -21.80 -31.53
N LEU A 260 2.74 -22.00 -30.57
CA LEU A 260 3.04 -23.27 -29.91
C LEU A 260 2.55 -23.21 -28.46
N ASN A 261 1.75 -24.19 -28.03
CA ASN A 261 1.32 -24.29 -26.62
C ASN A 261 2.29 -25.12 -25.76
N SER A 262 2.10 -25.11 -24.44
CA SER A 262 2.95 -25.87 -23.50
C SER A 262 2.89 -27.39 -23.65
N GLU A 263 1.84 -27.90 -24.30
CA GLU A 263 1.64 -29.33 -24.57
C GLU A 263 2.42 -29.78 -25.81
N GLY A 264 2.95 -28.85 -26.60
CA GLY A 264 3.69 -29.13 -27.82
C GLY A 264 2.82 -29.12 -29.08
N GLU A 265 1.58 -28.65 -28.98
CA GLU A 265 0.65 -28.54 -30.10
C GLU A 265 0.87 -27.23 -30.87
N LEU A 266 0.85 -27.33 -32.20
CA LEU A 266 1.08 -26.22 -33.11
C LEU A 266 -0.22 -25.71 -33.73
N PHE A 267 -0.45 -24.40 -33.65
CA PHE A 267 -1.53 -23.69 -34.30
C PHE A 267 -0.98 -22.74 -35.36
N ALA A 268 -1.60 -22.68 -36.53
CA ALA A 268 -1.20 -21.80 -37.63
C ALA A 268 -2.41 -21.12 -38.29
N TRP A 269 -2.21 -19.91 -38.80
CA TRP A 269 -3.23 -19.12 -39.50
C TRP A 269 -2.61 -18.06 -40.41
N GLY A 270 -3.41 -17.50 -41.30
CA GLY A 270 -3.01 -16.52 -42.31
C GLY A 270 -3.01 -17.10 -43.72
N ARG A 271 -2.15 -16.53 -44.56
CA ARG A 271 -2.03 -16.91 -45.98
C ARG A 271 -1.60 -18.36 -46.13
N ASN A 272 -2.22 -19.12 -47.03
CA ASN A 272 -1.88 -20.53 -47.26
C ASN A 272 -1.71 -20.96 -48.73
N LEU A 273 -1.49 -20.01 -49.64
CA LEU A 273 -1.33 -20.28 -51.08
C LEU A 273 -0.19 -21.28 -51.39
N TRP A 274 0.87 -21.26 -50.57
CA TRP A 274 2.04 -22.13 -50.70
C TRP A 274 2.00 -23.33 -49.76
N GLY A 275 0.95 -23.48 -48.94
CA GLY A 275 0.90 -24.49 -47.89
C GLY A 275 1.59 -24.09 -46.59
N GLN A 276 2.03 -22.83 -46.45
CA GLN A 276 2.85 -22.33 -45.33
C GLN A 276 2.20 -22.43 -43.93
N THR A 277 0.89 -22.64 -43.83
CA THR A 277 0.24 -22.92 -42.53
C THR A 277 0.27 -24.41 -42.16
N GLY A 278 0.52 -25.31 -43.12
CA GLY A 278 0.61 -26.76 -42.90
C GLY A 278 -0.74 -27.44 -42.60
N THR A 279 -1.86 -26.72 -42.71
CA THR A 279 -3.19 -27.25 -42.34
C THR A 279 -3.82 -28.16 -43.39
N GLY A 280 -3.27 -28.21 -44.60
CA GLY A 280 -3.71 -29.06 -45.72
C GLY A 280 -4.45 -28.35 -46.86
N PRO A 281 -5.62 -27.71 -46.62
CA PRO A 281 -6.35 -26.97 -47.66
C PRO A 281 -5.59 -25.73 -48.16
N GLU A 282 -5.63 -25.43 -49.46
CA GLU A 282 -5.03 -24.20 -50.05
C GLU A 282 -5.85 -22.92 -49.81
N GLU A 283 -6.55 -22.86 -48.68
CA GLU A 283 -7.37 -21.72 -48.29
C GLU A 283 -6.72 -20.98 -47.14
N ASP A 284 -6.76 -19.65 -47.22
CA ASP A 284 -6.30 -18.79 -46.13
C ASP A 284 -7.11 -19.08 -44.87
N THR A 285 -6.42 -19.26 -43.75
CA THR A 285 -7.06 -19.62 -42.49
C THR A 285 -7.15 -18.38 -41.62
N HIS A 286 -8.35 -17.83 -41.38
CA HIS A 286 -8.49 -16.55 -40.67
C HIS A 286 -8.52 -16.67 -39.14
N ARG A 287 -8.53 -17.89 -38.60
CA ARG A 287 -8.45 -18.20 -37.17
C ARG A 287 -7.36 -19.24 -36.95
N PRO A 288 -6.70 -19.24 -35.78
CA PRO A 288 -5.77 -20.31 -35.41
C PRO A 288 -6.39 -21.70 -35.62
N ALA A 289 -5.73 -22.52 -36.42
CA ALA A 289 -6.10 -23.92 -36.65
C ALA A 289 -4.93 -24.82 -36.27
N GLN A 290 -5.23 -25.91 -35.58
CA GLN A 290 -4.21 -26.89 -35.19
C GLN A 290 -3.65 -27.59 -36.44
N VAL A 291 -2.32 -27.72 -36.50
CA VAL A 291 -1.60 -28.44 -37.55
C VAL A 291 -1.67 -29.94 -37.22
N LYS A 292 -2.81 -30.57 -37.55
CA LYS A 292 -3.12 -31.95 -37.16
C LYS A 292 -2.09 -33.00 -37.59
N PHE A 293 -1.34 -32.74 -38.66
CA PHE A 293 -0.30 -33.66 -39.12
C PHE A 293 0.82 -33.86 -38.08
N LEU A 294 1.03 -32.88 -37.19
CA LEU A 294 2.04 -32.93 -36.13
C LEU A 294 1.45 -33.28 -34.76
N GLU A 295 0.19 -33.72 -34.67
CA GLU A 295 -0.48 -34.01 -33.39
C GLU A 295 0.20 -35.14 -32.59
N SER A 296 0.85 -36.09 -33.28
CA SER A 296 1.63 -37.16 -32.64
C SER A 296 3.05 -36.75 -32.23
N GLU A 297 3.51 -35.56 -32.62
CA GLU A 297 4.84 -35.06 -32.36
C GLU A 297 4.82 -34.02 -31.24
N ARG A 298 5.80 -34.05 -30.34
CA ARG A 298 5.96 -33.00 -29.34
C ARG A 298 6.86 -31.90 -29.88
N ILE A 299 6.26 -30.81 -30.35
CA ILE A 299 6.99 -29.66 -30.89
C ILE A 299 7.61 -28.85 -29.74
N VAL A 300 8.90 -28.49 -29.87
CA VAL A 300 9.64 -27.71 -28.87
C VAL A 300 10.10 -26.35 -29.37
N GLN A 301 10.13 -26.16 -30.70
CA GLN A 301 10.46 -24.87 -31.31
C GLN A 301 9.88 -24.78 -32.73
N VAL A 302 9.38 -23.60 -33.09
CA VAL A 302 8.97 -23.27 -34.45
C VAL A 302 9.70 -22.03 -34.98
N SER A 303 9.80 -21.92 -36.31
CA SER A 303 10.25 -20.73 -37.02
C SER A 303 9.49 -20.59 -38.34
N ALA A 304 9.20 -19.36 -38.75
CA ALA A 304 8.47 -19.05 -39.98
C ALA A 304 9.34 -18.20 -40.91
N GLY A 305 9.41 -18.57 -42.18
CA GLY A 305 10.01 -17.76 -43.24
C GLY A 305 8.99 -16.92 -43.97
N ALA A 306 9.34 -16.36 -45.13
CA ALA A 306 8.39 -15.55 -45.92
C ALA A 306 7.21 -16.39 -46.41
N ARG A 307 7.47 -17.62 -46.87
CA ARG A 307 6.47 -18.53 -47.48
C ARG A 307 6.61 -19.99 -47.07
N HIS A 308 7.46 -20.29 -46.09
CA HIS A 308 7.62 -21.64 -45.54
C HIS A 308 7.68 -21.60 -44.02
N SER A 309 7.66 -22.77 -43.41
CA SER A 309 7.71 -22.93 -41.96
C SER A 309 8.45 -24.19 -41.58
N VAL A 310 9.09 -24.13 -40.41
CA VAL A 310 9.84 -25.25 -39.86
C VAL A 310 9.50 -25.45 -38.39
N ALA A 311 9.49 -26.71 -37.96
CA ALA A 311 9.30 -27.11 -36.57
C ALA A 311 10.35 -28.12 -36.15
N LEU A 312 10.77 -28.02 -34.89
CA LEU A 312 11.69 -28.93 -34.22
C LEU A 312 10.94 -29.69 -33.12
N THR A 313 11.10 -31.01 -33.11
CA THR A 313 10.55 -31.88 -32.06
C THR A 313 11.56 -32.11 -30.94
N ASP A 314 11.09 -32.57 -29.78
CA ASP A 314 11.93 -32.95 -28.64
C ASP A 314 12.91 -34.10 -28.96
N ASN A 315 12.53 -34.97 -29.89
CA ASN A 315 13.36 -36.06 -30.41
C ASN A 315 14.40 -35.61 -31.45
N GLY A 316 14.45 -34.32 -31.79
CA GLY A 316 15.43 -33.76 -32.72
C GLY A 316 15.05 -33.86 -34.20
N ASN A 317 13.78 -34.19 -34.51
CA ASN A 317 13.29 -34.20 -35.89
C ASN A 317 12.99 -32.77 -36.36
N ILE A 318 13.28 -32.48 -37.63
CA ILE A 318 12.94 -31.22 -38.29
C ILE A 318 11.81 -31.48 -39.27
N PHE A 319 10.68 -30.79 -39.09
CA PHE A 319 9.62 -30.76 -40.09
C PHE A 319 9.66 -29.43 -40.85
N GLY A 320 9.38 -29.47 -42.15
CA GLY A 320 9.26 -28.30 -43.02
C GLY A 320 8.05 -28.39 -43.92
N TRP A 321 7.45 -27.24 -44.26
CA TRP A 321 6.35 -27.14 -45.21
C TRP A 321 6.22 -25.72 -45.79
N GLY A 322 5.41 -25.56 -46.83
CA GLY A 322 5.23 -24.31 -47.56
C GLY A 322 5.94 -24.32 -48.91
N ASP A 323 6.45 -23.16 -49.32
CA ASP A 323 7.22 -22.98 -50.56
C ASP A 323 8.56 -23.75 -50.49
N GLY A 324 8.89 -24.47 -51.56
CA GLY A 324 10.14 -25.22 -51.73
C GLY A 324 10.88 -24.91 -53.03
N GLU A 325 10.44 -23.92 -53.81
CA GLU A 325 10.99 -23.62 -55.15
C GLU A 325 12.50 -23.31 -55.15
N GLN A 326 13.02 -22.74 -54.06
CA GLN A 326 14.42 -22.37 -53.90
C GLN A 326 15.22 -23.42 -53.12
N GLY A 327 14.63 -24.59 -52.84
CA GLY A 327 15.26 -25.66 -52.08
C GLY A 327 15.21 -25.47 -50.56
N GLN A 328 14.48 -24.49 -50.02
CA GLN A 328 14.40 -24.18 -48.58
C GLN A 328 13.79 -25.29 -47.72
N LEU A 329 13.12 -26.27 -48.35
CA LEU A 329 12.63 -27.48 -47.71
C LEU A 329 13.61 -28.66 -47.83
N GLY A 330 14.73 -28.56 -48.55
CA GLY A 330 15.69 -29.65 -48.75
C GLY A 330 15.45 -30.43 -50.05
N GLU A 331 15.84 -31.71 -50.09
CA GLU A 331 15.89 -32.55 -51.32
C GLU A 331 14.51 -32.97 -51.87
N ILE A 332 13.47 -32.20 -51.58
CA ILE A 332 12.11 -32.49 -52.04
C ILE A 332 11.92 -31.99 -53.47
N LYS A 333 11.38 -32.86 -54.33
CA LYS A 333 11.14 -32.56 -55.74
C LYS A 333 9.91 -31.68 -56.00
N SER A 334 9.09 -31.42 -54.98
CA SER A 334 7.90 -30.58 -55.09
C SER A 334 8.27 -29.11 -54.97
N SER A 335 7.61 -28.26 -55.76
CA SER A 335 7.73 -26.80 -55.62
C SER A 335 7.05 -26.26 -54.37
N LYS A 336 6.14 -27.03 -53.75
CA LYS A 336 5.50 -26.67 -52.48
C LYS A 336 4.95 -27.87 -51.73
N GLU A 337 4.89 -27.78 -50.42
CA GLU A 337 4.42 -28.83 -49.51
C GLU A 337 3.30 -28.29 -48.61
N ARG A 338 2.11 -28.90 -48.71
CA ARG A 338 0.91 -28.46 -47.98
C ARG A 338 0.80 -29.03 -46.57
N PHE A 339 1.56 -30.08 -46.30
CA PHE A 339 1.62 -30.76 -45.02
C PHE A 339 3.07 -30.73 -44.53
N PRO A 340 3.29 -30.69 -43.21
CA PRO A 340 4.60 -30.90 -42.62
C PRO A 340 5.24 -32.19 -43.12
N ILE A 341 6.47 -32.09 -43.60
CA ILE A 341 7.27 -33.25 -44.03
C ILE A 341 8.57 -33.29 -43.25
N LEU A 342 9.08 -34.49 -42.99
CA LEU A 342 10.36 -34.68 -42.31
C LEU A 342 11.51 -34.27 -43.23
N LEU A 343 12.32 -33.31 -42.80
CA LEU A 343 13.50 -32.86 -43.53
C LEU A 343 14.70 -33.73 -43.19
N SER A 344 15.53 -34.01 -44.18
CA SER A 344 16.78 -34.76 -43.97
C SER A 344 17.84 -33.84 -43.34
N GLY A 345 18.37 -34.24 -42.18
CA GLY A 345 19.51 -33.58 -41.56
C GLY A 345 20.85 -33.97 -42.22
N PRO A 346 21.95 -33.27 -41.92
CA PRO A 346 23.27 -33.62 -42.43
C PRO A 346 23.74 -34.96 -41.82
N GLU A 347 24.39 -35.80 -42.64
CA GLU A 347 25.00 -37.05 -42.15
C GLU A 347 26.09 -36.75 -41.12
N ASN A 348 26.13 -37.52 -40.02
CA ASN A 348 27.09 -37.35 -38.90
C ASN A 348 27.06 -35.97 -38.21
N ALA A 349 25.97 -35.21 -38.33
CA ALA A 349 25.77 -34.01 -37.53
C ALA A 349 25.62 -34.38 -36.03
N GLY A 350 26.09 -33.51 -35.13
CA GLY A 350 25.94 -33.70 -33.69
C GLY A 350 24.48 -33.52 -33.23
N LYS A 351 24.26 -33.16 -31.97
CA LYS A 351 22.91 -32.90 -31.47
C LYS A 351 22.34 -31.61 -32.07
N LEU A 352 21.15 -31.65 -32.68
CA LEU A 352 20.46 -30.45 -33.15
C LEU A 352 20.03 -29.57 -31.96
N LEU A 353 20.32 -28.26 -32.04
CA LEU A 353 20.02 -27.30 -30.97
C LEU A 353 18.77 -26.48 -31.27
N TYR A 354 18.70 -25.88 -32.47
CA TYR A 354 17.55 -25.09 -32.94
C TYR A 354 17.59 -24.92 -34.47
N VAL A 355 16.44 -24.53 -35.03
CA VAL A 355 16.26 -24.25 -36.46
C VAL A 355 15.72 -22.84 -36.68
N VAL A 356 16.08 -22.21 -37.80
CA VAL A 356 15.61 -20.88 -38.18
C VAL A 356 15.20 -20.89 -39.64
N ALA A 357 14.05 -20.30 -39.93
CA ALA A 357 13.62 -20.00 -41.29
C ALA A 357 13.83 -18.50 -41.54
N GLY A 358 14.63 -18.17 -42.57
CA GLY A 358 14.72 -16.83 -43.14
C GLY A 358 13.67 -16.64 -44.24
N GLY A 359 13.82 -15.64 -45.11
CA GLY A 359 12.82 -15.38 -46.16
C GLY A 359 12.54 -16.60 -47.04
N GLU A 360 13.55 -17.08 -47.75
CA GLU A 360 13.49 -18.25 -48.64
C GLU A 360 14.66 -19.21 -48.40
N HIS A 361 15.13 -19.30 -47.15
CA HIS A 361 16.20 -20.20 -46.75
C HIS A 361 15.98 -20.70 -45.32
N THR A 362 16.64 -21.80 -44.98
CA THR A 362 16.55 -22.46 -43.68
C THR A 362 17.96 -22.70 -43.13
N LEU A 363 18.11 -22.51 -41.81
CA LEU A 363 19.34 -22.79 -41.09
C LEU A 363 19.07 -23.76 -39.94
N ALA A 364 20.02 -24.64 -39.68
CA ALA A 364 20.01 -25.53 -38.52
C ALA A 364 21.36 -25.48 -37.80
N VAL A 365 21.31 -25.33 -36.47
CA VAL A 365 22.50 -25.23 -35.63
C VAL A 365 22.64 -26.49 -34.80
N TYR A 366 23.77 -27.18 -34.98
CA TYR A 366 24.11 -28.43 -34.31
C TYR A 366 25.28 -28.24 -33.34
N GLU A 367 25.26 -29.04 -32.28
CA GLU A 367 26.43 -29.24 -31.43
C GLU A 367 27.57 -29.85 -32.24
N HIS A 368 28.81 -29.45 -31.95
CA HIS A 368 29.96 -29.98 -32.66
C HIS A 368 30.14 -31.48 -32.30
N PRO A 369 30.36 -32.39 -33.27
CA PRO A 369 30.45 -33.84 -32.99
C PRO A 369 31.51 -34.22 -31.94
N LEU A 370 32.62 -33.48 -31.88
CA LEU A 370 33.72 -33.69 -30.93
C LEU A 370 33.49 -33.13 -29.51
N SER A 371 32.40 -32.37 -29.25
CA SER A 371 32.11 -31.82 -27.91
C SER A 371 31.21 -32.70 -27.04
N GLN A 372 30.81 -33.88 -27.54
CA GLN A 372 29.99 -34.84 -26.80
C GLN A 372 30.69 -35.29 -25.51
N GLY A 373 30.20 -34.84 -24.35
CA GLY A 373 30.59 -35.35 -23.02
C GLY A 373 31.29 -34.39 -22.06
N GLN A 374 31.56 -33.12 -22.42
CA GLN A 374 32.24 -32.16 -21.52
C GLN A 374 31.38 -30.98 -21.01
N ARG A 375 30.12 -30.84 -21.42
CA ARG A 375 29.24 -29.75 -20.96
C ARG A 375 27.89 -30.31 -20.49
N SER A 376 27.78 -30.65 -19.21
CA SER A 376 26.54 -31.18 -18.61
C SER A 376 25.44 -30.12 -18.40
N ASP A 377 25.72 -28.82 -18.56
CA ASP A 377 24.78 -27.73 -18.23
C ASP A 377 24.42 -26.79 -19.42
N GLY A 378 24.93 -27.04 -20.63
CA GLY A 378 24.85 -26.10 -21.76
C GLY A 378 23.52 -26.07 -22.55
N LEU A 379 22.55 -26.92 -22.21
CA LEU A 379 21.36 -27.18 -23.05
C LEU A 379 20.30 -26.07 -23.07
N ASN A 380 20.47 -24.96 -22.34
CA ASN A 380 19.41 -23.97 -22.16
C ASN A 380 19.68 -22.57 -22.75
N VAL A 381 20.89 -22.28 -23.26
CA VAL A 381 21.26 -20.91 -23.70
C VAL A 381 21.20 -20.73 -25.23
N HIS A 382 21.50 -21.77 -26.02
CA HIS A 382 21.42 -21.72 -27.48
C HIS A 382 19.97 -21.64 -27.97
N GLY A 383 19.67 -20.67 -28.84
CA GLY A 383 18.32 -20.40 -29.35
C GLY A 383 17.38 -19.76 -28.33
N GLU A 384 17.87 -19.32 -27.17
CA GLU A 384 17.06 -18.63 -26.15
C GLU A 384 16.40 -17.34 -26.69
N GLY A 385 17.04 -16.70 -27.68
CA GLY A 385 16.51 -15.55 -28.40
C GLY A 385 15.25 -15.83 -29.22
N LEU A 386 14.94 -17.10 -29.52
CA LEU A 386 13.77 -17.55 -30.28
C LEU A 386 12.59 -17.95 -29.37
N ARG A 387 12.84 -18.03 -28.06
CA ARG A 387 11.89 -18.49 -27.04
C ARG A 387 11.41 -17.30 -26.20
N ARG A 388 10.27 -17.47 -25.52
CA ARG A 388 9.78 -16.49 -24.55
C ARG A 388 10.77 -16.27 -23.40
N LEU A 389 10.82 -15.05 -22.87
CA LEU A 389 11.58 -14.70 -21.68
C LEU A 389 11.16 -15.58 -20.49
N LYS A 390 12.16 -16.14 -19.81
CA LYS A 390 11.97 -16.93 -18.59
C LYS A 390 12.03 -16.02 -17.37
N LEU A 391 10.98 -16.05 -16.56
CA LEU A 391 10.95 -15.39 -15.25
C LEU A 391 11.48 -16.38 -14.22
N LEU A 392 12.65 -16.10 -13.66
CA LEU A 392 13.21 -16.91 -12.58
C LEU A 392 12.42 -16.68 -11.28
N PRO A 393 12.14 -17.74 -10.50
CA PRO A 393 11.57 -17.59 -9.17
C PRO A 393 12.43 -16.66 -8.30
N ILE A 394 11.80 -15.71 -7.62
CA ILE A 394 12.51 -14.68 -6.85
C ILE A 394 13.43 -15.27 -5.77
N MET A 395 13.04 -16.38 -5.15
CA MET A 395 13.86 -17.05 -4.14
C MET A 395 15.14 -17.66 -4.74
N GLN A 396 15.07 -18.23 -5.96
CA GLN A 396 16.26 -18.73 -6.66
C GLN A 396 17.22 -17.59 -7.03
N ILE A 397 16.69 -16.43 -7.41
CA ILE A 397 17.51 -15.23 -7.66
C ILE A 397 18.25 -14.83 -6.38
N LEU A 398 17.56 -14.79 -5.24
CA LEU A 398 18.15 -14.40 -3.95
C LEU A 398 19.19 -15.41 -3.46
N GLU A 399 18.94 -16.71 -3.62
CA GLU A 399 19.91 -17.77 -3.33
C GLU A 399 21.18 -17.63 -4.18
N GLY A 400 21.02 -17.41 -5.50
CA GLY A 400 22.15 -17.19 -6.41
C GLY A 400 22.97 -15.94 -6.06
N LEU A 401 22.33 -14.87 -5.58
CA LEU A 401 23.03 -13.66 -5.11
C LEU A 401 23.75 -13.84 -3.76
N LYS A 402 23.31 -14.80 -2.93
CA LYS A 402 23.97 -15.15 -1.66
C LYS A 402 25.16 -16.10 -1.84
N GLY A 403 25.24 -16.81 -2.97
CA GLY A 403 26.27 -17.84 -3.22
C GLY A 403 27.70 -17.29 -3.24
N ALA A 404 28.60 -17.91 -2.48
CA ALA A 404 30.01 -17.50 -2.34
C ALA A 404 30.90 -17.75 -3.58
N GLY A 405 30.34 -18.27 -4.69
CA GLY A 405 31.06 -18.61 -5.91
C GLY A 405 30.48 -17.99 -7.20
N THR A 406 29.47 -17.12 -7.09
CA THR A 406 28.77 -16.54 -8.23
C THR A 406 29.68 -15.54 -8.96
N SER A 407 29.85 -15.69 -10.27
CA SER A 407 30.69 -14.81 -11.06
C SER A 407 30.10 -13.38 -11.14
N PRO A 408 30.92 -12.33 -11.34
CA PRO A 408 30.40 -10.95 -11.47
C PRO A 408 29.33 -10.79 -12.56
N ARG A 409 29.44 -11.57 -13.65
CA ARG A 409 28.49 -11.58 -14.76
C ARG A 409 27.15 -12.20 -14.34
N GLU A 410 27.17 -13.30 -13.59
CA GLU A 410 25.97 -13.92 -13.03
C GLU A 410 25.30 -13.03 -11.99
N VAL A 411 26.06 -12.38 -11.11
CA VAL A 411 25.52 -11.41 -10.15
C VAL A 411 24.80 -10.26 -10.88
N LEU A 412 25.39 -9.76 -11.97
CA LEU A 412 24.77 -8.71 -12.79
C LEU A 412 23.45 -9.20 -13.41
N HIS A 413 23.44 -10.39 -14.03
CA HIS A 413 22.23 -10.98 -14.64
C HIS A 413 21.12 -11.22 -13.61
N LEU A 414 21.46 -11.78 -12.44
CA LEU A 414 20.50 -12.02 -11.36
C LEU A 414 19.94 -10.71 -10.80
N THR A 415 20.78 -9.67 -10.67
CA THR A 415 20.33 -8.34 -10.25
C THR A 415 19.41 -7.72 -11.29
N GLN A 416 19.72 -7.82 -12.59
CA GLN A 416 18.85 -7.36 -13.68
C GLN A 416 17.51 -8.10 -13.70
N ALA A 417 17.52 -9.43 -13.52
CA ALA A 417 16.29 -10.22 -13.44
C ALA A 417 15.39 -9.74 -12.28
N MET A 418 15.97 -9.43 -11.13
CA MET A 418 15.22 -8.85 -10.01
C MET A 418 14.70 -7.44 -10.34
N GLU A 419 15.48 -6.57 -10.97
CA GLU A 419 15.01 -5.26 -11.43
C GLU A 419 13.83 -5.37 -12.39
N HIS A 420 13.88 -6.31 -13.34
CA HIS A 420 12.80 -6.57 -14.29
C HIS A 420 11.49 -6.94 -13.59
N ILE A 421 11.55 -7.78 -12.54
CA ILE A 421 10.40 -8.13 -11.71
C ILE A 421 9.83 -6.87 -11.03
N PHE A 422 10.68 -6.10 -10.35
CA PHE A 422 10.24 -4.91 -9.58
C PHE A 422 9.92 -3.68 -10.43
N ALA A 423 10.28 -3.68 -11.71
CA ALA A 423 9.92 -2.64 -12.68
C ALA A 423 8.63 -2.94 -13.47
N SER A 424 8.09 -4.16 -13.36
CA SER A 424 6.95 -4.62 -14.16
C SER A 424 5.70 -4.88 -13.31
N VAL A 425 4.56 -4.34 -13.73
CA VAL A 425 3.26 -4.59 -13.07
C VAL A 425 2.94 -6.09 -13.06
N LYS A 426 2.98 -6.74 -14.22
CA LYS A 426 2.56 -8.14 -14.35
C LYS A 426 3.57 -9.07 -13.70
N PHE A 427 4.88 -8.87 -13.90
CA PHE A 427 5.87 -9.79 -13.32
C PHE A 427 5.89 -9.70 -11.80
N LEU A 428 5.73 -8.50 -11.22
CA LEU A 428 5.60 -8.34 -9.77
C LEU A 428 4.37 -9.09 -9.23
N ILE A 429 3.20 -8.88 -9.83
CA ILE A 429 1.96 -9.56 -9.40
C ILE A 429 2.09 -11.08 -9.58
N PHE A 430 2.62 -11.54 -10.73
CA PHE A 430 2.76 -12.95 -11.04
C PHE A 430 3.73 -13.66 -10.09
N THR A 431 4.86 -13.01 -9.75
CA THR A 431 5.86 -13.53 -8.80
C THR A 431 5.27 -13.80 -7.42
N PHE A 432 4.30 -12.98 -6.99
CA PHE A 432 3.71 -13.05 -5.65
C PHE A 432 2.25 -13.52 -5.65
N LYS A 433 1.76 -14.07 -6.76
CA LYS A 433 0.41 -14.63 -6.84
C LYS A 433 0.37 -15.92 -6.01
N GLN A 434 -0.67 -16.10 -5.21
CA GLN A 434 -0.89 -17.35 -4.51
C GLN A 434 -1.14 -18.46 -5.54
N CYS A 435 -0.31 -19.51 -5.51
CA CYS A 435 -0.55 -20.70 -6.31
C CYS A 435 -1.61 -21.53 -5.57
N HIS A 436 -2.80 -21.68 -6.15
CA HIS A 436 -3.68 -22.78 -5.75
C HIS A 436 -3.08 -24.06 -6.34
N GLU A 437 -2.76 -25.06 -5.52
CA GLU A 437 -2.25 -26.37 -5.97
C GLU A 437 -3.27 -27.18 -6.80
N GLU A 438 -4.33 -26.57 -7.34
CA GLU A 438 -5.40 -27.22 -8.10
C GLU A 438 -5.79 -26.47 -9.41
N GLU A 439 -4.81 -26.06 -10.22
CA GLU A 439 -5.05 -25.76 -11.65
C GLU A 439 -4.51 -26.87 -12.56
N VAL A 440 -4.75 -28.12 -12.15
CA VAL A 440 -4.87 -29.29 -13.03
C VAL A 440 -6.17 -30.01 -12.64
N CYS A 441 -7.07 -30.17 -13.61
CA CYS A 441 -8.34 -30.91 -13.59
C CYS A 441 -9.63 -30.19 -13.10
N THR A 442 -10.41 -29.76 -14.11
CA THR A 442 -11.88 -29.88 -14.24
C THR A 442 -12.85 -29.20 -13.25
N LYS A 443 -13.66 -28.30 -13.85
CA LYS A 443 -15.11 -28.04 -13.66
C LYS A 443 -15.59 -27.38 -12.36
N GLY A 444 -16.53 -26.44 -12.55
CA GLY A 444 -17.76 -26.41 -11.74
C GLY A 444 -18.36 -25.04 -11.46
N LYS A 445 -19.54 -24.77 -12.03
CA LYS A 445 -20.47 -23.73 -11.54
C LYS A 445 -20.87 -24.02 -10.09
N GLY A 446 -20.85 -23.01 -9.22
CA GLY A 446 -21.50 -23.07 -7.90
C GLY A 446 -21.13 -21.86 -7.04
N GLY A 447 -22.11 -21.08 -6.63
CA GLY A 447 -21.92 -19.77 -5.99
C GLY A 447 -21.57 -19.79 -4.51
N GLY A 448 -21.13 -18.62 -4.04
CA GLY A 448 -20.90 -18.29 -2.64
C GLY A 448 -20.08 -17.01 -2.55
N GLY A 449 -20.74 -15.86 -2.35
CA GLY A 449 -20.11 -14.54 -2.23
C GLY A 449 -19.26 -14.41 -0.97
N GLY A 450 -18.04 -14.95 -1.00
CA GLY A 450 -16.96 -14.61 -0.08
C GLY A 450 -16.10 -13.49 -0.67
N THR A 451 -15.71 -12.51 0.13
CA THR A 451 -14.82 -11.43 -0.31
C THR A 451 -13.45 -12.01 -0.65
N GLU A 452 -13.18 -12.19 -1.95
CA GLU A 452 -11.87 -12.64 -2.45
C GLU A 452 -10.80 -11.65 -2.01
N GLY A 453 -9.83 -12.14 -1.22
CA GLY A 453 -8.62 -11.40 -0.88
C GLY A 453 -7.82 -11.02 -2.14
N PRO A 454 -6.68 -10.32 -1.98
CA PRO A 454 -5.89 -9.89 -3.14
C PRO A 454 -5.30 -11.06 -3.95
N GLY A 455 -5.36 -12.31 -3.46
CA GLY A 455 -4.79 -13.50 -4.12
C GLY A 455 -3.26 -13.47 -4.16
N LEU A 456 -2.65 -12.85 -3.15
CA LEU A 456 -1.20 -12.68 -3.02
C LEU A 456 -0.65 -13.56 -1.90
N ASP A 457 0.50 -14.18 -2.14
CA ASP A 457 1.25 -14.91 -1.12
C ASP A 457 2.02 -13.93 -0.22
N THR A 458 1.44 -13.62 0.93
CA THR A 458 2.04 -12.69 1.90
C THR A 458 3.28 -13.25 2.58
N GLY A 459 3.41 -14.58 2.67
CA GLY A 459 4.61 -15.25 3.18
C GLY A 459 5.78 -15.05 2.22
N LEU A 460 5.57 -15.35 0.93
CA LEU A 460 6.59 -15.16 -0.10
C LEU A 460 7.03 -13.70 -0.24
N ILE A 461 6.10 -12.74 -0.15
CA ILE A 461 6.44 -11.30 -0.17
C ILE A 461 7.36 -10.94 0.99
N ARG A 462 7.01 -11.38 2.21
CA ARG A 462 7.82 -11.14 3.41
C ARG A 462 9.22 -11.74 3.24
N ASP A 463 9.29 -13.00 2.82
CA ASP A 463 10.54 -13.74 2.73
C ASP A 463 11.44 -13.19 1.61
N ALA A 464 10.86 -12.74 0.49
CA ALA A 464 11.61 -12.06 -0.57
C ALA A 464 12.21 -10.73 -0.11
N TYR A 465 11.42 -9.86 0.56
CA TYR A 465 11.95 -8.59 1.06
C TYR A 465 12.98 -8.78 2.18
N GLN A 466 12.79 -9.77 3.04
CA GLN A 466 13.76 -10.13 4.06
C GLN A 466 15.06 -10.64 3.42
N GLY A 467 14.97 -11.50 2.41
CA GLY A 467 16.12 -11.98 1.65
C GLY A 467 16.89 -10.87 0.94
N ILE A 468 16.19 -9.87 0.38
CA ILE A 468 16.82 -8.67 -0.21
C ILE A 468 17.63 -7.89 0.83
N LEU A 469 17.10 -7.70 2.05
CA LEU A 469 17.82 -7.00 3.12
C LEU A 469 19.06 -7.78 3.59
N GLU A 470 18.97 -9.11 3.65
CA GLU A 470 20.04 -10.01 4.07
C GLU A 470 21.22 -10.08 3.08
N LEU A 471 21.07 -9.58 1.85
CA LEU A 471 22.20 -9.49 0.92
C LEU A 471 23.29 -8.51 1.39
N TYR A 472 22.98 -7.62 2.35
CA TYR A 472 23.86 -6.55 2.84
C TYR A 472 24.50 -5.70 1.71
N ASN A 473 23.84 -5.61 0.56
CA ASN A 473 24.35 -4.93 -0.63
C ASN A 473 23.53 -3.67 -0.93
N ALA A 474 24.11 -2.50 -0.64
CA ALA A 474 23.46 -1.21 -0.82
C ALA A 474 23.14 -0.90 -2.30
N GLU A 475 23.94 -1.39 -3.25
CA GLU A 475 23.71 -1.17 -4.67
C GLU A 475 22.49 -1.95 -5.16
N VAL A 476 22.32 -3.19 -4.69
CA VAL A 476 21.11 -4.00 -4.99
C VAL A 476 19.85 -3.29 -4.48
N VAL A 477 19.84 -2.81 -3.24
CA VAL A 477 18.71 -2.08 -2.67
C VAL A 477 18.40 -0.81 -3.47
N LYS A 478 19.43 -0.07 -3.88
CA LYS A 478 19.28 1.14 -4.70
C LYS A 478 18.69 0.83 -6.09
N ARG A 479 19.17 -0.23 -6.74
CA ARG A 479 18.69 -0.72 -8.03
C ARG A 479 17.22 -1.15 -7.97
N ILE A 480 16.84 -1.93 -6.96
CA ILE A 480 15.44 -2.31 -6.72
C ILE A 480 14.58 -1.09 -6.43
N GLY A 481 15.05 -0.16 -5.59
CA GLY A 481 14.32 1.08 -5.32
C GLY A 481 14.08 1.92 -6.57
N ALA A 482 15.09 2.02 -7.45
CA ALA A 482 14.95 2.68 -8.75
C ALA A 482 13.99 1.93 -9.70
N ALA A 483 13.95 0.61 -9.66
CA ALA A 483 12.96 -0.21 -10.38
C ALA A 483 11.53 0.06 -9.89
N ILE A 484 11.32 0.07 -8.57
CA ILE A 484 10.02 0.37 -7.95
C ILE A 484 9.57 1.80 -8.30
N MET A 485 10.48 2.77 -8.28
CA MET A 485 10.17 4.16 -8.68
C MET A 485 9.69 4.24 -10.13
N ARG A 486 10.40 3.58 -11.06
CA ARG A 486 10.01 3.49 -12.48
C ARG A 486 8.64 2.81 -12.65
N LEU A 487 8.37 1.76 -11.89
CA LEU A 487 7.06 1.09 -11.86
C LEU A 487 5.95 2.04 -11.41
N LEU A 488 6.15 2.77 -10.31
CA LEU A 488 5.15 3.71 -9.80
C LEU A 488 4.93 4.90 -10.77
N ASP A 489 6.00 5.38 -11.42
CA ASP A 489 5.93 6.44 -12.43
C ASP A 489 5.13 6.03 -13.66
N THR A 490 5.35 4.81 -14.15
CA THR A 490 4.61 4.27 -15.29
C THR A 490 3.16 3.96 -14.89
N MET A 491 2.93 3.45 -13.69
CA MET A 491 1.58 3.18 -13.17
C MET A 491 0.75 4.46 -13.07
N GLU A 492 1.30 5.56 -12.57
CA GLU A 492 0.59 6.85 -12.49
C GLU A 492 0.18 7.38 -13.88
N LYS A 493 1.00 7.15 -14.91
CA LYS A 493 0.70 7.57 -16.29
C LYS A 493 -0.45 6.78 -16.92
N HIS A 494 -0.64 5.53 -16.52
CA HIS A 494 -1.59 4.61 -17.16
C HIS A 494 -2.85 4.32 -16.32
N MET A 495 -2.87 4.67 -15.04
CA MET A 495 -3.95 4.31 -14.11
C MET A 495 -5.36 4.77 -14.54
N ASP A 496 -5.46 5.88 -15.29
CA ASP A 496 -6.74 6.42 -15.77
C ASP A 496 -7.25 5.72 -17.05
N ARG A 497 -6.37 5.04 -17.79
CA ARG A 497 -6.68 4.40 -19.09
C ARG A 497 -6.78 2.88 -18.99
N VAL A 498 -6.15 2.29 -17.98
CA VAL A 498 -6.01 0.84 -17.82
C VAL A 498 -6.80 0.35 -16.61
N PRO A 499 -7.59 -0.72 -16.72
CA PRO A 499 -8.41 -1.24 -15.63
C PRO A 499 -7.60 -1.52 -14.35
N GLU A 500 -8.17 -1.16 -13.20
CA GLU A 500 -7.57 -1.34 -11.87
C GLU A 500 -7.17 -2.80 -11.59
N SER A 501 -7.88 -3.77 -12.18
CA SER A 501 -7.55 -5.20 -12.07
C SER A 501 -6.14 -5.55 -12.58
N ARG A 502 -5.58 -4.74 -13.49
CA ARG A 502 -4.25 -4.95 -14.06
C ARG A 502 -3.13 -4.55 -13.11
N TRP A 503 -3.33 -3.55 -12.24
CA TRP A 503 -2.24 -2.93 -11.48
C TRP A 503 -2.48 -2.74 -9.98
N LEU A 504 -3.72 -2.77 -9.48
CA LEU A 504 -4.03 -2.42 -8.07
C LEU A 504 -3.30 -3.29 -7.04
N ARG A 505 -3.00 -4.55 -7.38
CA ARG A 505 -2.26 -5.50 -6.54
C ARG A 505 -0.79 -5.13 -6.31
N VAL A 506 -0.22 -4.24 -7.12
CA VAL A 506 1.14 -3.72 -6.93
C VAL A 506 1.27 -2.97 -5.60
N ILE A 507 0.24 -2.22 -5.20
CA ILE A 507 0.26 -1.38 -4.00
C ILE A 507 0.49 -2.20 -2.71
N PRO A 508 -0.31 -3.23 -2.39
CA PRO A 508 -0.08 -4.03 -1.18
C PRO A 508 1.22 -4.85 -1.23
N ILE A 509 1.80 -5.14 -2.40
CA ILE A 509 3.13 -5.75 -2.51
C ILE A 509 4.18 -4.73 -2.03
N ILE A 510 4.21 -3.53 -2.62
CA ILE A 510 5.20 -2.49 -2.27
C ILE A 510 5.03 -2.01 -0.82
N LEU A 511 3.79 -1.90 -0.32
CA LEU A 511 3.51 -1.44 1.05
C LEU A 511 4.08 -2.38 2.13
N GLN A 512 4.29 -3.67 1.81
CA GLN A 512 4.94 -4.62 2.71
C GLN A 512 6.47 -4.46 2.76
N SER A 513 7.04 -3.66 1.85
CA SER A 513 8.49 -3.44 1.81
C SER A 513 8.98 -2.83 3.12
N PRO A 514 10.05 -3.37 3.71
CA PRO A 514 10.67 -2.81 4.91
C PRO A 514 11.33 -1.45 4.66
N LEU A 515 11.45 -1.02 3.39
CA LEU A 515 11.98 0.29 3.01
C LEU A 515 10.96 1.42 3.21
N ILE A 516 9.67 1.10 3.40
CA ILE A 516 8.63 2.12 3.58
C ILE A 516 8.86 2.90 4.88
N GLY A 517 9.03 4.21 4.76
CA GLY A 517 9.38 5.10 5.87
C GLY A 517 10.85 5.13 6.27
N GLU A 518 11.73 4.39 5.58
CA GLU A 518 13.17 4.51 5.77
C GLU A 518 13.75 5.73 5.03
N LYS A 519 14.97 6.14 5.39
CA LYS A 519 15.69 7.25 4.73
C LYS A 519 16.22 6.84 3.35
N GLN A 520 16.74 7.81 2.60
CA GLN A 520 17.36 7.61 1.27
C GLN A 520 16.37 7.00 0.27
N VAL A 521 16.66 5.81 -0.27
CA VAL A 521 15.85 5.12 -1.28
C VAL A 521 14.43 4.85 -0.78
N GLY A 522 14.29 4.48 0.50
CA GLY A 522 12.99 4.24 1.13
C GLY A 522 12.10 5.48 1.14
N GLU A 523 12.69 6.66 1.30
CA GLU A 523 11.98 7.94 1.33
C GLU A 523 11.45 8.30 -0.06
N SER A 524 12.26 8.11 -1.10
CA SER A 524 11.83 8.31 -2.50
C SER A 524 10.67 7.39 -2.87
N VAL A 525 10.81 6.09 -2.58
CA VAL A 525 9.78 5.07 -2.84
C VAL A 525 8.49 5.40 -2.07
N SER A 526 8.59 5.73 -0.78
CA SER A 526 7.44 6.10 0.07
C SER A 526 6.73 7.34 -0.46
N THR A 527 7.48 8.40 -0.79
CA THR A 527 6.93 9.64 -1.35
C THR A 527 6.09 9.34 -2.60
N ARG A 528 6.63 8.50 -3.48
CA ARG A 528 5.99 8.19 -4.74
C ARG A 528 4.78 7.27 -4.57
N LEU A 529 4.91 6.21 -3.78
CA LEU A 529 3.84 5.28 -3.47
C LEU A 529 2.63 6.02 -2.90
N PHE A 530 2.84 6.86 -1.88
CA PHE A 530 1.74 7.59 -1.24
C PHE A 530 1.09 8.61 -2.17
N SER A 531 1.86 9.24 -3.07
CA SER A 531 1.30 10.11 -4.11
C SER A 531 0.37 9.34 -5.05
N VAL A 532 0.75 8.12 -5.46
CA VAL A 532 -0.09 7.29 -6.33
C VAL A 532 -1.35 6.82 -5.61
N VAL A 533 -1.23 6.34 -4.36
CA VAL A 533 -2.39 5.91 -3.55
C VAL A 533 -3.36 7.07 -3.32
N ALA A 534 -2.85 8.29 -3.10
CA ALA A 534 -3.67 9.48 -2.89
C ALA A 534 -4.47 9.95 -4.13
N ARG A 535 -4.14 9.43 -5.32
CA ARG A 535 -4.81 9.71 -6.61
C ARG A 535 -5.78 8.62 -7.05
N LEU A 536 -5.89 7.52 -6.31
CA LEU A 536 -6.78 6.41 -6.66
C LEU A 536 -8.25 6.85 -6.76
N SER A 537 -8.98 6.18 -7.65
CA SER A 537 -10.43 6.33 -7.76
C SER A 537 -11.14 5.87 -6.48
N PRO A 538 -12.36 6.34 -6.18
CA PRO A 538 -13.14 5.82 -5.06
C PRO A 538 -13.38 4.30 -5.11
N SER A 539 -13.48 3.73 -6.32
CA SER A 539 -13.62 2.28 -6.53
C SER A 539 -12.35 1.54 -6.12
N ALA A 540 -11.19 1.99 -6.60
CA ALA A 540 -9.89 1.44 -6.24
C ALA A 540 -9.64 1.51 -4.74
N LEU A 541 -9.95 2.66 -4.11
CA LEU A 541 -9.78 2.85 -2.68
C LEU A 541 -10.65 1.86 -1.89
N LYS A 542 -11.94 1.72 -2.25
CA LYS A 542 -12.83 0.75 -1.58
C LYS A 542 -12.28 -0.67 -1.67
N LYS A 543 -11.89 -1.11 -2.86
CA LYS A 543 -11.34 -2.45 -3.09
C LYS A 543 -10.03 -2.67 -2.35
N LEU A 544 -9.17 -1.66 -2.30
CA LEU A 544 -7.92 -1.71 -1.55
C LEU A 544 -8.19 -1.77 -0.03
N THR A 545 -9.15 -1.04 0.51
CA THR A 545 -9.57 -1.16 1.92
C THR A 545 -10.05 -2.57 2.25
N GLU A 546 -10.91 -3.15 1.40
CA GLU A 546 -11.42 -4.51 1.56
C GLU A 546 -10.29 -5.56 1.56
N TRP A 547 -9.21 -5.34 0.80
CA TRP A 547 -8.04 -6.19 0.84
C TRP A 547 -7.16 -5.96 2.07
N LEU A 548 -6.89 -4.70 2.42
CA LEU A 548 -6.02 -4.35 3.55
C LEU A 548 -6.55 -4.89 4.88
N ARG A 549 -7.88 -5.00 5.05
CA ARG A 549 -8.47 -5.57 6.26
C ARG A 549 -8.23 -7.08 6.44
N THR A 550 -7.83 -7.79 5.39
CA THR A 550 -7.57 -9.26 5.44
C THR A 550 -6.15 -9.63 5.89
N TYR A 551 -5.27 -8.63 6.06
CA TYR A 551 -3.89 -8.85 6.47
C TYR A 551 -3.77 -9.14 7.96
N SER A 552 -2.77 -9.95 8.34
CA SER A 552 -2.44 -10.21 9.75
C SER A 552 -2.11 -8.93 10.52
N LYS A 553 -2.37 -8.94 11.83
CA LYS A 553 -2.11 -7.81 12.74
C LYS A 553 -0.64 -7.35 12.69
N ASP A 554 0.29 -8.30 12.57
CA ASP A 554 1.73 -8.03 12.51
C ASP A 554 2.12 -7.25 11.26
N ILE A 555 1.61 -7.63 10.09
CA ILE A 555 1.89 -6.91 8.84
C ILE A 555 1.17 -5.56 8.85
N PHE A 556 -0.10 -5.55 9.24
CA PHE A 556 -0.93 -4.36 9.22
C PHE A 556 -0.39 -3.25 10.15
N GLY A 557 -0.14 -3.56 11.42
CA GLY A 557 0.43 -2.60 12.37
C GLY A 557 1.92 -2.36 12.15
N GLY A 558 2.69 -3.44 12.03
CA GLY A 558 4.15 -3.40 12.02
C GLY A 558 4.76 -2.88 10.72
N ARG A 559 4.12 -3.11 9.57
CA ARG A 559 4.60 -2.65 8.25
C ARG A 559 3.80 -1.48 7.71
N PHE A 560 2.47 -1.60 7.62
CA PHE A 560 1.66 -0.57 6.96
C PHE A 560 1.55 0.69 7.81
N VAL A 561 0.97 0.60 8.99
CA VAL A 561 0.72 1.76 9.86
C VAL A 561 2.04 2.40 10.30
N ARG A 562 2.96 1.60 10.87
CA ARG A 562 4.25 2.09 11.35
C ARG A 562 5.13 2.67 10.22
N GLY A 563 5.14 2.06 9.03
CA GLY A 563 5.91 2.56 7.89
C GLY A 563 5.43 3.94 7.42
N VAL A 564 4.11 4.12 7.30
CA VAL A 564 3.50 5.42 6.95
C VAL A 564 3.77 6.47 8.03
N GLN A 565 3.61 6.13 9.31
CA GLN A 565 3.88 7.04 10.43
C GLN A 565 5.35 7.46 10.49
N LYS A 566 6.29 6.54 10.30
CA LYS A 566 7.73 6.83 10.29
C LYS A 566 8.08 7.84 9.20
N TYR A 567 7.50 7.68 8.00
CA TYR A 567 7.65 8.65 6.91
C TYR A 567 7.08 10.04 7.27
N ILE A 568 5.86 10.10 7.82
CA ILE A 568 5.23 11.36 8.25
C ILE A 568 6.12 12.08 9.27
N THR A 569 6.59 11.35 10.30
CA THR A 569 7.49 11.88 11.33
C THR A 569 8.74 12.47 10.71
N HIS A 570 9.39 11.79 9.76
CA HIS A 570 10.57 12.31 9.09
C HIS A 570 10.31 13.63 8.34
N LYS A 571 9.22 13.69 7.56
CA LYS A 571 8.85 14.90 6.80
C LYS A 571 8.47 16.09 7.68
N LEU A 572 7.85 15.85 8.83
CA LEU A 572 7.50 16.90 9.79
C LEU A 572 8.75 17.53 10.42
N HIS A 573 9.75 16.72 10.78
CA HIS A 573 11.02 17.23 11.31
C HIS A 573 11.74 18.15 10.31
N VAL A 574 11.65 17.85 9.00
CA VAL A 574 12.24 18.67 7.95
C VAL A 574 11.45 19.97 7.73
N TRP A 575 10.11 19.91 7.78
CA TRP A 575 9.24 21.07 7.53
C TRP A 575 9.21 22.08 8.69
N GLY A 576 9.38 21.63 9.93
CA GLY A 576 9.43 22.52 11.10
C GLY A 576 8.08 23.07 11.58
N GLY A 577 6.95 22.53 11.08
CA GLY A 577 5.63 22.70 11.69
C GLY A 577 4.83 23.96 11.34
N LYS A 578 5.38 24.90 10.54
CA LYS A 578 4.75 26.21 10.29
C LYS A 578 4.12 26.33 8.89
N GLY A 579 2.85 26.71 8.83
CA GLY A 579 2.15 27.07 7.58
C GLY A 579 1.15 26.01 7.08
N LYS A 580 0.97 25.91 5.76
CA LYS A 580 0.09 24.91 5.14
C LYS A 580 0.73 23.52 5.20
N ILE A 581 -0.06 22.50 5.49
CA ILE A 581 0.40 21.10 5.52
C ILE A 581 0.98 20.74 4.14
N PRO A 582 2.26 20.31 4.04
CA PRO A 582 2.86 19.97 2.76
C PRO A 582 2.15 18.80 2.08
N VAL A 583 2.11 18.78 0.75
CA VAL A 583 1.56 17.63 -0.04
C VAL A 583 2.25 16.31 0.31
N GLN A 584 3.54 16.38 0.66
CA GLN A 584 4.34 15.24 1.13
C GLN A 584 3.84 14.66 2.46
N VAL A 585 3.07 15.41 3.25
CA VAL A 585 2.41 14.95 4.49
C VAL A 585 0.93 14.62 4.24
N ILE A 586 0.26 15.36 3.34
CA ILE A 586 -1.15 15.08 2.99
C ILE A 586 -1.32 13.69 2.36
N SER A 587 -0.44 13.32 1.43
CA SER A 587 -0.52 12.05 0.71
C SER A 587 -0.43 10.82 1.64
N PRO A 588 0.57 10.68 2.52
CA PRO A 588 0.60 9.58 3.49
C PRO A 588 -0.54 9.62 4.50
N LEU A 589 -1.06 10.79 4.89
CA LEU A 589 -2.23 10.86 5.79
C LEU A 589 -3.49 10.25 5.15
N LYS A 590 -3.67 10.41 3.83
CA LYS A 590 -4.74 9.71 3.09
C LYS A 590 -4.56 8.19 3.12
N VAL A 591 -3.33 7.70 2.97
CA VAL A 591 -3.01 6.27 3.10
C VAL A 591 -3.29 5.78 4.53
N LEU A 592 -2.94 6.57 5.54
CA LEU A 592 -3.23 6.25 6.93
C LEU A 592 -4.75 6.27 7.22
N SER A 593 -5.52 7.13 6.54
CA SER A 593 -6.99 7.12 6.60
C SER A 593 -7.56 5.82 6.04
N LEU A 594 -7.02 5.35 4.92
CA LEU A 594 -7.41 4.07 4.32
C LEU A 594 -7.15 2.90 5.27
N LEU A 595 -5.99 2.89 5.92
CA LEU A 595 -5.64 1.90 6.94
C LEU A 595 -6.56 2.03 8.16
N HIS A 596 -6.82 3.26 8.62
CA HIS A 596 -7.76 3.48 9.72
C HIS A 596 -9.15 2.91 9.41
N ASP A 597 -9.67 3.15 8.21
CA ASP A 597 -10.98 2.63 7.79
C ASP A 597 -11.01 1.09 7.75
N ALA A 598 -9.93 0.45 7.27
CA ALA A 598 -9.77 -1.00 7.35
C ALA A 598 -9.72 -1.51 8.80
N ASN A 599 -9.06 -0.78 9.70
CA ASN A 599 -8.97 -1.13 11.11
C ASN A 599 -10.31 -1.00 11.84
N VAL A 600 -11.13 0.00 11.49
CA VAL A 600 -12.47 0.17 12.09
C VAL A 600 -13.39 -1.01 11.76
N MET A 601 -13.20 -1.67 10.62
CA MET A 601 -14.02 -2.82 10.21
C MET A 601 -13.69 -4.10 10.99
N GLU A 602 -12.41 -4.38 11.26
CA GLU A 602 -11.95 -5.68 11.82
C GLU A 602 -11.23 -5.57 13.18
N ASN A 603 -11.05 -4.36 13.71
CA ASN A 603 -10.30 -4.07 14.95
C ASN A 603 -8.92 -4.78 14.99
N LEU A 604 -8.12 -4.58 13.93
CA LEU A 604 -6.86 -5.27 13.72
C LEU A 604 -5.80 -4.88 14.76
N ILE A 605 -5.65 -3.58 15.00
CA ILE A 605 -4.70 -3.01 15.97
C ILE A 605 -5.39 -1.98 16.88
N PRO A 606 -4.84 -1.72 18.08
CA PRO A 606 -5.35 -0.69 18.98
C PRO A 606 -5.43 0.68 18.30
N TYR A 607 -6.48 1.45 18.59
CA TYR A 607 -6.66 2.80 18.03
C TYR A 607 -5.50 3.74 18.40
N SER A 608 -4.88 3.54 19.57
CA SER A 608 -3.71 4.28 20.02
C SER A 608 -2.50 4.16 19.10
N ASP A 609 -2.40 3.07 18.35
CA ASP A 609 -1.28 2.85 17.43
C ASP A 609 -1.32 3.79 16.23
N PHE A 610 -2.47 4.43 15.96
CA PHE A 610 -2.60 5.46 14.93
C PHE A 610 -2.12 6.85 15.38
N TYR A 611 -1.94 7.09 16.68
CA TYR A 611 -1.50 8.37 17.20
C TYR A 611 -0.11 8.76 16.69
N SER A 612 0.02 10.02 16.26
CA SER A 612 1.29 10.62 15.90
C SER A 612 1.67 11.68 16.93
N TYR A 613 2.64 11.35 17.77
CA TYR A 613 3.24 12.28 18.72
C TYR A 613 3.93 13.44 18.00
N ALA A 614 4.63 13.16 16.88
CA ALA A 614 5.31 14.19 16.08
C ALA A 614 4.33 15.24 15.50
N ILE A 615 3.13 14.82 15.07
CA ILE A 615 2.08 15.78 14.68
C ILE A 615 1.61 16.54 15.91
N SER A 616 1.28 15.84 16.99
CA SER A 616 0.70 16.41 18.21
C SER A 616 1.60 17.50 18.85
N GLU A 617 2.91 17.38 18.74
CA GLU A 617 3.88 18.34 19.29
C GLU A 617 4.16 19.55 18.39
N SER A 618 3.95 19.41 17.07
CA SER A 618 4.39 20.42 16.08
C SER A 618 3.28 21.39 15.63
N ILE A 619 2.02 21.16 16.02
CA ILE A 619 0.87 21.93 15.55
C ILE A 619 0.53 23.14 16.43
N ASN A 620 0.06 24.22 15.82
CA ASN A 620 -0.64 25.30 16.52
C ASN A 620 -2.13 24.94 16.63
N PHE A 621 -2.57 24.56 17.82
CA PHE A 621 -3.94 24.07 18.06
C PHE A 621 -5.02 25.09 17.69
N GLN A 622 -4.81 26.38 17.99
CA GLN A 622 -5.77 27.44 17.68
C GLN A 622 -5.89 27.64 16.16
N GLU A 623 -4.76 27.67 15.44
CA GLU A 623 -4.75 27.79 13.99
C GLU A 623 -5.41 26.57 13.30
N GLN A 624 -5.14 25.36 13.79
CA GLN A 624 -5.76 24.13 13.26
C GLN A 624 -7.29 24.14 13.44
N TYR A 625 -7.77 24.62 14.58
CA TYR A 625 -9.19 24.74 14.86
C TYR A 625 -9.88 25.78 13.97
N VAL A 626 -9.29 26.98 13.86
CA VAL A 626 -9.84 28.06 13.02
C VAL A 626 -9.90 27.64 11.54
N LYS A 627 -8.82 27.05 11.01
CA LYS A 627 -8.81 26.51 9.64
C LYS A 627 -9.88 25.45 9.40
N TRP A 628 -10.20 24.66 10.43
CA TRP A 628 -11.25 23.64 10.35
C TRP A 628 -12.65 24.26 10.38
N LEU A 629 -12.85 25.35 11.13
CA LEU A 629 -14.11 26.10 11.16
C LEU A 629 -14.42 26.81 9.85
N GLU A 630 -13.41 27.38 9.18
CA GLU A 630 -13.56 28.03 7.87
C GLU A 630 -13.96 27.05 6.73
N TYR A 631 -14.14 25.75 7.05
CA TYR A 631 -14.40 24.68 6.11
C TYR A 631 -15.73 23.96 6.37
N ASP A 632 -16.70 24.17 5.49
CA ASP A 632 -17.93 23.39 5.41
C ASP A 632 -17.72 22.10 4.61
N PHE A 633 -18.32 21.00 5.07
CA PHE A 633 -18.10 19.63 4.59
C PHE A 633 -18.68 19.37 3.19
N PRO A 634 -17.80 19.12 2.20
CA PRO A 634 -17.99 17.97 1.32
C PRO A 634 -16.78 17.02 1.32
N LYS A 635 -17.05 15.71 1.15
CA LYS A 635 -16.09 14.59 1.25
C LYS A 635 -14.90 14.63 0.26
N SER A 636 -14.87 15.53 -0.72
CA SER A 636 -13.95 15.49 -1.87
C SER A 636 -12.86 16.57 -1.90
N LYS A 637 -12.62 17.27 -0.78
CA LYS A 637 -11.91 18.55 -0.78
C LYS A 637 -10.64 18.48 0.13
N PRO A 638 -9.55 19.25 -0.14
CA PRO A 638 -8.19 18.96 0.36
C PRO A 638 -8.05 19.03 1.88
N LEU A 639 -7.14 18.21 2.41
CA LEU A 639 -6.75 18.22 3.82
C LEU A 639 -6.04 19.54 4.17
N ILE A 640 -6.67 20.37 4.98
CA ILE A 640 -6.16 21.69 5.40
C ILE A 640 -5.93 21.78 6.91
N SER A 641 -6.49 20.86 7.69
CA SER A 641 -6.35 20.77 9.15
C SER A 641 -6.28 19.31 9.60
N TYR A 642 -5.45 19.03 10.61
CA TYR A 642 -5.38 17.71 11.23
C TYR A 642 -6.68 17.32 11.96
N CYS A 643 -7.56 18.29 12.27
CA CYS A 643 -8.90 18.02 12.82
C CYS A 643 -9.80 17.20 11.86
N GLN A 644 -9.46 17.13 10.57
CA GLN A 644 -10.17 16.30 9.60
C GLN A 644 -9.77 14.81 9.70
N VAL A 645 -8.66 14.49 10.37
CA VAL A 645 -8.12 13.13 10.57
C VAL A 645 -7.84 12.88 12.06
N PRO A 646 -8.85 12.93 12.94
CA PRO A 646 -8.66 12.96 14.39
C PRO A 646 -7.95 11.72 14.97
N TYR A 647 -7.92 10.59 14.26
CA TYR A 647 -7.21 9.38 14.68
C TYR A 647 -5.69 9.52 14.75
N VAL A 648 -5.10 10.54 14.11
CA VAL A 648 -3.64 10.81 14.23
C VAL A 648 -3.29 11.69 15.42
N LEU A 649 -4.28 12.35 16.02
CA LEU A 649 -4.06 13.26 17.14
C LEU A 649 -4.14 12.49 18.46
N THR A 650 -3.16 12.74 19.33
CA THR A 650 -3.22 12.22 20.70
C THR A 650 -4.38 12.86 21.48
N PRO A 651 -4.87 12.21 22.56
CA PRO A 651 -5.89 12.80 23.44
C PRO A 651 -5.49 14.18 23.99
N ASP A 652 -4.18 14.41 24.24
CA ASP A 652 -3.63 15.70 24.65
C ASP A 652 -3.75 16.78 23.59
N ALA A 653 -3.37 16.48 22.35
CA ALA A 653 -3.55 17.43 21.25
C ALA A 653 -5.03 17.80 21.04
N LYS A 654 -5.93 16.82 21.15
CA LYS A 654 -7.38 17.06 21.06
C LYS A 654 -7.88 17.92 22.22
N SER A 655 -7.41 17.68 23.44
CA SER A 655 -7.73 18.52 24.62
C SER A 655 -7.31 19.96 24.42
N LYS A 656 -6.11 20.21 23.88
CA LYS A 656 -5.63 21.56 23.57
C LYS A 656 -6.44 22.23 22.45
N ILE A 657 -6.93 21.48 21.45
CA ILE A 657 -7.84 22.00 20.41
C ILE A 657 -9.20 22.39 21.04
N LEU A 658 -9.74 21.55 21.92
CA LEU A 658 -10.97 21.85 22.64
C LEU A 658 -10.82 23.10 23.54
N GLN A 659 -9.68 23.24 24.22
CA GLN A 659 -9.36 24.45 24.98
C GLN A 659 -9.21 25.68 24.09
N ALA A 660 -8.66 25.53 22.88
CA ALA A 660 -8.60 26.63 21.91
C ALA A 660 -10.00 27.06 21.46
N GLU A 661 -10.91 26.12 21.19
CA GLU A 661 -12.33 26.40 20.93
C GLU A 661 -12.95 27.18 22.11
N ALA A 662 -12.81 26.66 23.32
CA ALA A 662 -13.35 27.28 24.53
C ALA A 662 -12.84 28.72 24.71
N ASN A 663 -11.54 28.97 24.49
CA ASN A 663 -10.94 30.29 24.59
C ASN A 663 -11.44 31.27 23.52
N ILE A 664 -11.60 30.82 22.27
CA ILE A 664 -12.18 31.63 21.19
C ILE A 664 -13.62 32.02 21.55
N GLN A 665 -14.42 31.07 22.03
CA GLN A 665 -15.79 31.34 22.47
C GLN A 665 -15.82 32.34 23.63
N LYS A 666 -15.00 32.14 24.67
CA LYS A 666 -14.87 33.04 25.82
C LYS A 666 -14.53 34.48 25.37
N GLN A 667 -13.54 34.64 24.50
CA GLN A 667 -13.15 35.95 23.96
C GLN A 667 -14.28 36.60 23.15
N HIS A 668 -14.97 35.82 22.32
CA HIS A 668 -16.10 36.31 21.53
C HIS A 668 -17.22 36.86 22.43
N TYR A 669 -17.62 36.13 23.48
CA TYR A 669 -18.66 36.59 24.40
C TYR A 669 -18.25 37.80 25.25
N VAL A 670 -16.98 37.89 25.67
CA VAL A 670 -16.45 39.09 26.34
C VAL A 670 -16.53 40.30 25.42
N GLN A 671 -16.06 40.18 24.17
CA GLN A 671 -16.12 41.26 23.18
C GLN A 671 -17.56 41.69 22.89
N THR A 672 -18.48 40.75 22.68
CA THR A 672 -19.90 41.05 22.46
C THR A 672 -20.53 41.73 23.67
N SER A 673 -20.22 41.30 24.90
CA SER A 673 -20.75 41.92 26.13
C SER A 673 -20.28 43.37 26.28
N VAL A 674 -19.02 43.65 25.94
CA VAL A 674 -18.46 45.02 25.94
C VAL A 674 -19.12 45.87 24.84
N LEU A 675 -19.36 45.32 23.65
CA LEU A 675 -20.06 46.04 22.57
C LEU A 675 -21.52 46.34 22.93
N ASP A 676 -22.22 45.40 23.56
CA ASP A 676 -23.61 45.61 24.00
C ASP A 676 -23.72 46.69 25.10
N GLN A 677 -22.74 46.75 26.01
CA GLN A 677 -22.64 47.85 26.99
C GLN A 677 -22.39 49.21 26.30
N LEU A 678 -21.49 49.26 25.31
CA LEU A 678 -21.12 50.51 24.63
C LEU A 678 -22.21 51.03 23.69
N PHE A 679 -22.91 50.13 22.97
CA PHE A 679 -23.79 50.51 21.85
C PHE A 679 -25.28 50.26 22.09
N LYS A 680 -25.65 49.31 22.96
CA LYS A 680 -27.08 48.97 23.21
C LYS A 680 -27.59 49.45 24.56
N ASN A 681 -26.74 50.05 25.38
CA ASN A 681 -27.07 50.50 26.75
C ASN A 681 -27.73 49.40 27.60
N GLN A 682 -27.38 48.13 27.31
CA GLN A 682 -27.82 46.96 28.06
C GLN A 682 -26.72 46.56 29.04
N PHE A 683 -27.10 46.34 30.31
CA PHE A 683 -26.18 45.82 31.32
C PHE A 683 -25.84 44.36 31.00
N SER A 684 -24.65 44.11 30.43
CA SER A 684 -24.15 42.76 30.14
C SER A 684 -22.82 42.54 30.85
N ILE A 685 -22.72 41.54 31.72
CA ILE A 685 -21.50 41.26 32.50
C ILE A 685 -20.59 40.35 31.65
N PRO A 686 -19.28 40.65 31.48
CA PRO A 686 -18.40 39.89 30.59
C PRO A 686 -17.97 38.51 31.15
N PHE A 687 -18.27 38.22 32.41
CA PHE A 687 -17.91 36.99 33.11
C PHE A 687 -19.15 36.26 33.62
N LEU A 688 -19.07 34.93 33.69
CA LEU A 688 -19.98 34.11 34.47
C LEU A 688 -19.50 34.14 35.93
N VAL A 689 -20.18 34.91 36.78
CA VAL A 689 -19.79 35.07 38.18
C VAL A 689 -20.64 34.15 39.04
N LEU A 690 -19.99 33.24 39.79
CA LEU A 690 -20.65 32.41 40.79
C LEU A 690 -20.21 32.85 42.18
N THR A 691 -21.15 33.36 42.98
CA THR A 691 -20.90 33.76 44.37
C THR A 691 -21.46 32.69 45.29
N VAL A 692 -20.61 31.94 45.99
CA VAL A 692 -21.02 30.74 46.74
C VAL A 692 -20.50 30.76 48.17
N ARG A 693 -21.28 30.21 49.12
CA ARG A 693 -20.83 29.99 50.49
C ARG A 693 -20.30 28.57 50.65
N ARG A 694 -19.19 28.41 51.36
CA ARG A 694 -18.59 27.08 51.61
C ARG A 694 -19.55 26.10 52.28
N SER A 695 -20.44 26.58 53.15
CA SER A 695 -21.43 25.77 53.86
C SER A 695 -22.63 25.33 53.01
N GLU A 696 -22.91 26.02 51.91
CA GLU A 696 -24.14 25.84 51.09
C GLU A 696 -23.78 25.70 49.61
N LEU A 697 -22.65 25.05 49.32
CA LEU A 697 -22.02 25.06 48.00
C LEU A 697 -22.94 24.54 46.88
N ILE A 698 -23.58 23.39 47.09
CA ILE A 698 -24.49 22.76 46.11
C ILE A 698 -25.70 23.67 45.86
N ARG A 699 -26.34 24.15 46.92
CA ARG A 699 -27.56 24.95 46.85
C ARG A 699 -27.33 26.31 46.17
N ASP A 700 -26.29 27.02 46.57
CA ASP A 700 -25.95 28.32 46.00
C ASP A 700 -25.58 28.20 44.51
N THR A 701 -24.89 27.11 44.14
CA THR A 701 -24.54 26.79 42.75
C THR A 701 -25.77 26.43 41.91
N LEU A 702 -26.66 25.56 42.44
CA LEU A 702 -27.91 25.17 41.80
C LEU A 702 -28.78 26.38 41.48
N GLN A 703 -28.98 27.26 42.46
CA GLN A 703 -29.84 28.43 42.31
C GLN A 703 -29.32 29.40 41.24
N GLN A 704 -28.00 29.63 41.20
CA GLN A 704 -27.39 30.52 40.22
C GLN A 704 -27.38 29.93 38.81
N LEU A 705 -26.90 28.70 38.64
CA LEU A 705 -26.81 28.06 37.32
C LEU A 705 -28.18 27.77 36.69
N ALA A 706 -29.23 27.58 37.51
CA ALA A 706 -30.60 27.48 37.01
C ALA A 706 -31.11 28.79 36.39
N SER A 707 -30.60 29.94 36.83
CA SER A 707 -31.02 31.26 36.32
C SER A 707 -30.30 31.70 35.05
N TYR A 708 -29.15 31.09 34.73
CA TYR A 708 -28.34 31.46 33.58
C TYR A 708 -28.82 30.79 32.28
N ASN A 709 -28.79 31.55 31.19
CA ASN A 709 -29.04 31.01 29.86
C ASN A 709 -27.76 30.35 29.29
N VAL A 710 -27.90 29.59 28.20
CA VAL A 710 -26.79 28.84 27.57
C VAL A 710 -25.63 29.74 27.12
N GLN A 711 -25.88 30.99 26.74
CA GLN A 711 -24.82 31.92 26.29
C GLN A 711 -23.99 32.42 27.48
N GLU A 712 -24.62 32.67 28.62
CA GLU A 712 -23.93 33.06 29.86
C GLU A 712 -22.99 31.95 30.35
N LEU A 713 -23.39 30.68 30.22
CA LEU A 713 -22.57 29.52 30.62
C LEU A 713 -21.24 29.39 29.86
N LYS A 714 -21.12 30.05 28.70
CA LYS A 714 -19.91 30.01 27.85
C LYS A 714 -18.94 31.15 28.13
N LYS A 715 -19.32 32.13 28.96
CA LYS A 715 -18.44 33.23 29.40
C LYS A 715 -17.31 32.70 30.28
N PRO A 716 -16.18 33.41 30.42
CA PRO A 716 -15.15 33.03 31.38
C PRO A 716 -15.73 32.97 32.78
N LEU A 717 -15.52 31.83 33.46
CA LEU A 717 -15.99 31.58 34.82
C LEU A 717 -15.12 32.35 35.82
N LYS A 718 -15.79 32.98 36.79
CA LYS A 718 -15.17 33.60 37.96
C LYS A 718 -15.90 33.14 39.21
N VAL A 719 -15.19 32.49 40.12
CA VAL A 719 -15.79 32.03 41.39
C VAL A 719 -15.41 32.97 42.52
N VAL A 720 -16.38 33.32 43.36
CA VAL A 720 -16.21 34.17 44.55
C VAL A 720 -16.79 33.42 45.75
N PHE A 721 -15.94 33.11 46.73
CA PHE A 721 -16.43 32.66 48.03
C PHE A 721 -16.90 33.85 48.86
N ASP A 722 -18.14 33.81 49.31
CA ASP A 722 -18.74 34.91 50.07
C ASP A 722 -17.94 35.19 51.36
N GLY A 723 -17.54 36.44 51.58
CA GLY A 723 -16.71 36.87 52.70
C GLY A 723 -15.19 36.71 52.54
N GLU A 724 -14.68 36.21 51.40
CA GLU A 724 -13.24 36.02 51.16
C GLU A 724 -12.66 37.04 50.16
N ALA A 725 -11.55 37.70 50.51
CA ALA A 725 -10.85 38.64 49.63
C ALA A 725 -9.94 37.88 48.62
N GLY A 726 -10.55 37.28 47.59
CA GLY A 726 -9.84 36.56 46.54
C GLY A 726 -9.88 37.28 45.18
N ILE A 727 -8.73 37.47 44.54
CA ILE A 727 -8.64 37.79 43.10
C ILE A 727 -8.48 36.45 42.38
N ASP A 728 -9.50 36.06 41.59
CA ASP A 728 -9.51 34.79 40.87
C ASP A 728 -8.55 34.83 39.66
N GLU A 729 -7.36 34.24 39.83
CA GLU A 729 -6.41 33.94 38.75
C GLU A 729 -6.47 32.45 38.34
N GLY A 730 -7.58 31.74 38.63
CA GLY A 730 -7.84 30.34 38.25
C GLY A 730 -7.74 29.32 39.39
N GLY A 731 -7.14 29.69 40.52
CA GLY A 731 -7.01 28.84 41.70
C GLY A 731 -8.33 28.57 42.44
N VAL A 732 -9.11 29.62 42.65
CA VAL A 732 -10.41 29.58 43.35
C VAL A 732 -11.42 28.74 42.56
N THR A 733 -11.40 28.88 41.23
CA THR A 733 -12.23 28.08 40.32
C THR A 733 -11.90 26.58 40.42
N LYS A 734 -10.62 26.19 40.52
CA LYS A 734 -10.22 24.78 40.66
C LYS A 734 -10.67 24.20 42.01
N GLU A 735 -10.47 24.94 43.10
CA GLU A 735 -10.93 24.55 44.44
C GLU A 735 -12.46 24.38 44.49
N PHE A 736 -13.20 25.29 43.86
CA PHE A 736 -14.66 25.22 43.75
C PHE A 736 -15.13 23.91 43.11
N PHE A 737 -14.58 23.53 41.95
CA PHE A 737 -14.96 22.28 41.29
C PHE A 737 -14.67 21.04 42.15
N GLN A 738 -13.56 21.05 42.90
CA GLN A 738 -13.18 19.93 43.75
C GLN A 738 -14.15 19.72 44.91
N LEU A 739 -14.49 20.81 45.62
CA LEU A 739 -15.46 20.76 46.71
C LEU A 739 -16.84 20.35 46.19
N LEU A 740 -17.26 20.94 45.06
CA LEU A 740 -18.57 20.69 44.48
C LEU A 740 -18.71 19.25 44.00
N VAL A 741 -17.70 18.70 43.33
CA VAL A 741 -17.70 17.30 42.86
C VAL A 741 -17.71 16.33 44.03
N ARG A 742 -16.88 16.55 45.05
CA ARG A 742 -16.86 15.69 46.24
C ARG A 742 -18.25 15.58 46.89
N ASP A 743 -18.96 16.69 46.97
CA ASP A 743 -20.25 16.73 47.65
C ASP A 743 -21.39 16.22 46.73
N LEU A 744 -21.40 16.56 45.42
CA LEU A 744 -22.41 16.12 44.45
C LEU A 744 -22.38 14.62 44.16
N PHE A 745 -21.19 14.01 44.14
CA PHE A 745 -21.00 12.59 43.82
C PHE A 745 -20.96 11.69 45.07
N ASN A 746 -21.23 12.25 46.24
CA ASN A 746 -21.40 11.47 47.44
C ASN A 746 -22.64 10.58 47.31
N VAL A 747 -22.49 9.27 47.53
CA VAL A 747 -23.60 8.29 47.45
C VAL A 747 -24.74 8.65 48.39
N SER A 748 -24.44 9.34 49.50
CA SER A 748 -25.44 9.81 50.48
C SER A 748 -26.39 10.86 49.90
N PHE A 749 -25.99 11.55 48.83
CA PHE A 749 -26.83 12.51 48.10
C PHE A 749 -27.89 11.80 47.22
N GLY A 750 -27.74 10.50 46.95
CA GLY A 750 -28.80 9.67 46.37
C GLY A 750 -28.93 9.71 44.84
N MET A 751 -28.16 10.54 44.12
CA MET A 751 -28.17 10.62 42.65
C MET A 751 -27.47 9.44 41.96
N PHE A 752 -26.42 8.92 42.59
CA PHE A 752 -25.56 7.87 42.03
C PHE A 752 -25.36 6.72 43.02
N THR A 753 -25.21 5.51 42.50
CA THR A 753 -24.83 4.31 43.25
C THR A 753 -23.37 3.97 42.99
N TYR A 754 -22.66 3.46 43.99
CA TYR A 754 -21.28 3.00 43.83
C TYR A 754 -21.24 1.50 43.50
N ILE A 755 -20.49 1.14 42.45
CA ILE A 755 -20.27 -0.24 42.03
C ILE A 755 -18.90 -0.67 42.55
N GLU A 756 -18.88 -1.52 43.58
CA GLU A 756 -17.64 -1.97 44.24
C GLU A 756 -16.67 -2.70 43.30
N GLU A 757 -17.20 -3.56 42.40
CA GLU A 757 -16.37 -4.38 41.51
C GLU A 757 -15.59 -3.53 40.49
N SER A 758 -16.22 -2.51 39.90
CA SER A 758 -15.59 -1.61 38.92
C SER A 758 -15.05 -0.32 39.53
N ARG A 759 -15.37 -0.04 40.80
CA ARG A 759 -15.06 1.22 41.52
C ARG A 759 -15.57 2.46 40.81
N THR A 760 -16.73 2.36 40.18
CA THR A 760 -17.35 3.46 39.43
C THR A 760 -18.72 3.83 39.99
N LEU A 761 -19.20 5.01 39.63
CA LEU A 761 -20.52 5.51 39.93
C LEU A 761 -21.47 5.20 38.77
N TRP A 762 -22.72 4.89 39.09
CA TRP A 762 -23.78 4.68 38.12
C TRP A 762 -25.04 5.44 38.51
N PHE A 763 -25.87 5.79 37.54
CA PHE A 763 -27.10 6.53 37.76
C PHE A 763 -28.05 5.73 38.65
N ASN A 764 -28.49 6.33 39.75
CA ASN A 764 -29.48 5.71 40.61
C ASN A 764 -30.87 5.80 39.95
N ARG A 765 -31.34 4.69 39.38
CA ARG A 765 -32.70 4.59 38.82
C ARG A 765 -33.80 4.94 39.83
N ASN A 766 -33.53 4.78 41.12
CA ASN A 766 -34.46 5.04 42.22
C ASN A 766 -34.20 6.41 42.90
N SER A 767 -33.43 7.30 42.26
CA SER A 767 -33.13 8.63 42.80
C SER A 767 -34.40 9.43 43.09
N MET A 768 -34.51 10.00 44.29
CA MET A 768 -35.57 10.94 44.67
C MET A 768 -35.27 12.38 44.24
N GLU A 769 -34.02 12.67 43.86
CA GLU A 769 -33.60 13.97 43.32
C GLU A 769 -34.27 14.27 41.97
N SER A 770 -34.46 15.56 41.67
CA SER A 770 -35.18 15.98 40.48
C SER A 770 -34.30 15.92 39.21
N ALA A 771 -34.93 16.11 38.06
CA ALA A 771 -34.24 16.15 36.77
C ALA A 771 -33.25 17.34 36.69
N ASN A 772 -33.50 18.41 37.47
CA ASN A 772 -32.67 19.61 37.47
C ASN A 772 -31.30 19.36 38.11
N GLU A 773 -31.21 18.55 39.16
CA GLU A 773 -29.95 18.20 39.79
C GLU A 773 -29.06 17.41 38.82
N PHE A 774 -29.62 16.43 38.10
CA PHE A 774 -28.88 15.70 37.06
C PHE A 774 -28.41 16.62 35.93
N ARG A 775 -29.29 17.52 35.47
CA ARG A 775 -28.92 18.55 34.50
C ARG A 775 -27.78 19.43 35.01
N LEU A 776 -27.79 19.82 36.29
CA LEU A 776 -26.71 20.60 36.88
C LEU A 776 -25.40 19.82 36.89
N VAL A 777 -25.41 18.56 37.30
CA VAL A 777 -24.20 17.71 37.27
C VAL A 777 -23.62 17.69 35.85
N GLY A 778 -24.47 17.59 34.83
CA GLY A 778 -24.08 17.77 33.43
C GLY A 778 -23.39 19.11 33.17
N ILE A 779 -24.01 20.23 33.55
CA ILE A 779 -23.44 21.58 33.39
C ILE A 779 -22.10 21.72 34.11
N VAL A 780 -21.96 21.20 35.33
CA VAL A 780 -20.73 21.26 36.12
C VAL A 780 -19.60 20.51 35.43
N LEU A 781 -19.85 19.30 34.94
CA LEU A 781 -18.87 18.54 34.15
C LEU A 781 -18.49 19.29 32.88
N GLY A 782 -19.46 19.88 32.19
CA GLY A 782 -19.21 20.67 30.99
C GLY A 782 -18.39 21.93 31.26
N LEU A 783 -18.67 22.65 32.35
CA LEU A 783 -17.91 23.82 32.80
C LEU A 783 -16.48 23.44 33.19
N ALA A 784 -16.27 22.29 33.82
CA ALA A 784 -14.93 21.81 34.14
C ALA A 784 -14.10 21.59 32.87
N ILE A 785 -14.67 20.90 31.86
CA ILE A 785 -14.03 20.71 30.56
C ILE A 785 -13.74 22.05 29.86
N HIS A 786 -14.75 22.95 29.82
CA HIS A 786 -14.63 24.29 29.22
C HIS A 786 -13.54 25.15 29.88
N ASN A 787 -13.21 24.87 31.14
CA ASN A 787 -12.17 25.56 31.90
C ASN A 787 -10.87 24.75 32.04
N GLY A 788 -10.76 23.56 31.42
CA GLY A 788 -9.57 22.72 31.50
C GLY A 788 -9.29 22.16 32.91
N VAL A 789 -10.34 21.98 33.71
CA VAL A 789 -10.26 21.43 35.07
C VAL A 789 -10.59 19.94 35.03
N ILE A 790 -9.70 19.13 35.60
CA ILE A 790 -9.89 17.68 35.75
C ILE A 790 -10.64 17.43 37.05
N LEU A 791 -11.59 16.50 36.99
CA LEU A 791 -12.48 16.13 38.09
C LEU A 791 -12.18 14.71 38.57
N ASP A 792 -12.32 14.48 39.87
CA ASP A 792 -12.26 13.13 40.45
C ASP A 792 -13.64 12.48 40.43
N VAL A 793 -14.11 12.17 39.22
CA VAL A 793 -15.37 11.45 39.00
C VAL A 793 -15.06 10.16 38.27
N HIS A 794 -15.64 9.05 38.71
CA HIS A 794 -15.44 7.75 38.06
C HIS A 794 -16.76 7.26 37.52
N PHE A 795 -16.92 7.31 36.21
CA PHE A 795 -18.02 6.63 35.53
C PHE A 795 -17.48 5.44 34.74
N PRO A 796 -18.29 4.39 34.54
CA PRO A 796 -17.93 3.36 33.58
C PRO A 796 -17.89 3.95 32.16
N LEU A 797 -17.09 3.35 31.27
CA LEU A 797 -16.94 3.80 29.87
C LEU A 797 -18.29 3.96 29.14
N THR A 798 -19.26 3.15 29.55
CA THR A 798 -20.67 3.18 29.15
C THR A 798 -21.28 4.58 29.22
N VAL A 799 -21.01 5.37 30.26
CA VAL A 799 -21.56 6.74 30.40
C VAL A 799 -21.05 7.65 29.29
N TYR A 800 -19.75 7.66 29.02
CA TYR A 800 -19.15 8.48 27.97
C TYR A 800 -19.61 8.04 26.58
N LYS A 801 -19.76 6.72 26.38
CA LYS A 801 -20.31 6.13 25.16
C LYS A 801 -21.75 6.60 24.90
N LYS A 802 -22.60 6.65 25.94
CA LYS A 802 -23.98 7.18 25.86
C LYS A 802 -24.02 8.70 25.64
N VAL A 803 -23.13 9.47 26.26
CA VAL A 803 -23.03 10.94 26.04
C VAL A 803 -22.77 11.21 24.55
N MET A 804 -21.90 10.42 23.93
CA MET A 804 -21.60 10.49 22.50
C MET A 804 -22.68 9.87 21.58
N GLY A 805 -23.75 9.30 22.13
CA GLY A 805 -24.87 8.73 21.36
C GLY A 805 -24.50 7.47 20.56
N LYS A 806 -23.57 6.66 21.06
CA LYS A 806 -23.25 5.34 20.50
C LYS A 806 -24.20 4.28 21.07
N GLU A 807 -24.49 3.25 20.28
CA GLU A 807 -25.36 2.14 20.70
C GLU A 807 -24.71 1.29 21.80
N MET A 808 -25.53 0.86 22.76
CA MET A 808 -25.14 -0.02 23.86
C MET A 808 -25.15 -1.49 23.43
N GLN A 809 -24.20 -2.25 23.93
CA GLN A 809 -23.98 -3.67 23.65
C GLN A 809 -23.75 -4.43 24.96
N LEU A 810 -23.83 -5.76 24.90
CA LEU A 810 -23.61 -6.63 26.06
C LEU A 810 -22.29 -6.34 26.78
N ASP A 811 -21.21 -6.07 26.04
CA ASP A 811 -19.90 -5.76 26.62
C ASP A 811 -19.90 -4.51 27.52
N ASP A 812 -20.82 -3.56 27.30
CA ASP A 812 -20.93 -2.35 28.13
C ASP A 812 -21.49 -2.64 29.53
N LEU A 813 -22.03 -3.85 29.78
CA LEU A 813 -22.42 -4.29 31.12
C LEU A 813 -21.22 -4.76 31.97
N LYS A 814 -20.05 -5.00 31.37
CA LYS A 814 -18.85 -5.47 32.11
C LYS A 814 -18.47 -4.55 33.25
N ASP A 815 -18.65 -3.24 33.09
CA ASP A 815 -18.26 -2.24 34.07
C ASP A 815 -19.44 -1.78 34.96
N VAL A 816 -20.68 -2.03 34.53
CA VAL A 816 -21.90 -1.59 35.22
C VAL A 816 -22.49 -2.68 36.11
N GLN A 817 -22.64 -3.89 35.57
CA GLN A 817 -23.13 -5.09 36.28
C GLN A 817 -22.34 -6.33 35.84
N PRO A 818 -21.10 -6.52 36.33
CA PRO A 818 -20.20 -7.57 35.84
C PRO A 818 -20.75 -8.99 36.07
N GLN A 819 -21.48 -9.20 37.17
CA GLN A 819 -22.13 -10.47 37.47
C GLN A 819 -23.24 -10.80 36.46
N LEU A 820 -24.09 -9.82 36.14
CA LEU A 820 -25.16 -10.01 35.16
C LEU A 820 -24.59 -10.22 33.76
N PHE A 821 -23.54 -9.47 33.39
CA PHE A 821 -22.81 -9.68 32.13
C PHE A 821 -22.36 -11.15 31.99
N ARG A 822 -21.72 -11.72 33.02
CA ARG A 822 -21.29 -13.14 33.01
C ARG A 822 -22.47 -14.09 32.81
N GLY A 823 -23.60 -13.84 33.47
CA GLY A 823 -24.82 -14.65 33.32
C GLY A 823 -25.44 -14.57 31.92
N LEU A 824 -25.55 -13.37 31.35
CA LEU A 824 -26.08 -13.17 30.00
C LEU A 824 -25.14 -13.73 28.92
N GLN A 825 -23.82 -13.58 29.10
CA GLN A 825 -22.83 -14.19 28.22
C GLN A 825 -22.93 -15.73 28.29
N GLN A 826 -23.06 -16.30 29.48
CA GLN A 826 -23.29 -17.74 29.67
C GLN A 826 -24.58 -18.20 28.98
N LEU A 827 -25.66 -17.41 29.01
CA LEU A 827 -26.91 -17.71 28.29
C LEU A 827 -26.70 -17.74 26.76
N LEU A 828 -25.90 -16.82 26.20
CA LEU A 828 -25.57 -16.79 24.77
C LEU A 828 -24.67 -17.95 24.36
N ASP A 829 -23.74 -18.35 25.21
CA ASP A 829 -22.77 -19.41 24.92
C ASP A 829 -23.31 -20.82 25.24
N PHE A 830 -24.47 -20.93 25.90
CA PHE A 830 -25.04 -22.22 26.28
C PHE A 830 -25.58 -23.01 25.08
N ASP A 831 -25.09 -24.23 24.86
CA ASP A 831 -25.51 -25.05 23.71
C ASP A 831 -26.72 -25.96 23.96
N GLY A 832 -27.12 -26.15 25.23
CA GLY A 832 -28.21 -27.05 25.64
C GLY A 832 -29.63 -26.46 25.54
N ASP A 833 -30.57 -27.08 26.26
CA ASP A 833 -31.97 -26.61 26.34
C ASP A 833 -32.07 -25.35 27.21
N VAL A 834 -32.13 -24.19 26.56
CA VAL A 834 -32.20 -22.88 27.21
C VAL A 834 -33.47 -22.73 28.05
N GLU A 835 -34.62 -23.16 27.52
CA GLU A 835 -35.92 -22.96 28.16
C GLU A 835 -36.03 -23.80 29.44
N GLY A 836 -35.67 -25.09 29.36
CA GLY A 836 -35.70 -26.00 30.51
C GLY A 836 -34.59 -25.77 31.55
N THR A 837 -33.45 -25.20 31.15
CA THR A 837 -32.31 -24.98 32.07
C THR A 837 -32.41 -23.64 32.81
N PHE A 838 -32.69 -22.56 32.08
CA PHE A 838 -32.69 -21.22 32.67
C PHE A 838 -34.08 -20.79 33.14
N CYS A 839 -35.15 -21.35 32.55
CA CYS A 839 -36.55 -21.04 32.90
C CYS A 839 -36.85 -19.53 32.97
N LEU A 840 -36.24 -18.76 32.08
CA LEU A 840 -36.42 -17.30 32.01
C LEU A 840 -37.60 -16.95 31.11
N THR A 841 -38.23 -15.80 31.38
CA THR A 841 -39.23 -15.17 30.53
C THR A 841 -38.77 -13.77 30.11
N PHE A 842 -39.42 -13.12 29.15
CA PHE A 842 -39.15 -11.72 28.78
C PHE A 842 -39.66 -10.70 29.83
N GLN A 843 -39.55 -11.06 31.10
CA GLN A 843 -39.82 -10.22 32.26
C GLN A 843 -38.59 -10.26 33.16
N VAL A 844 -38.19 -9.11 33.68
CA VAL A 844 -37.03 -8.96 34.57
C VAL A 844 -37.46 -8.36 35.90
N GLU A 845 -36.79 -8.75 36.97
CA GLU A 845 -37.07 -8.27 38.32
C GLU A 845 -36.05 -7.21 38.75
N TYR A 846 -36.49 -6.26 39.56
CA TYR A 846 -35.63 -5.23 40.13
C TYR A 846 -36.11 -4.74 41.49
N GLU A 847 -35.17 -4.38 42.36
CA GLU A 847 -35.49 -3.83 43.69
C GLU A 847 -35.76 -2.32 43.65
N PHE A 848 -36.85 -1.91 44.30
CA PHE A 848 -37.30 -0.53 44.47
C PHE A 848 -37.68 -0.28 45.95
N PHE A 849 -36.80 0.38 46.71
CA PHE A 849 -36.98 0.64 48.15
C PHE A 849 -37.34 -0.61 48.99
N GLY A 850 -36.67 -1.74 48.72
CA GLY A 850 -36.90 -3.01 49.40
C GLY A 850 -38.06 -3.84 48.84
N GLU A 851 -38.82 -3.33 47.87
CA GLU A 851 -39.83 -4.10 47.14
C GLU A 851 -39.29 -4.61 45.80
N ILE A 852 -39.50 -5.89 45.49
CA ILE A 852 -39.20 -6.45 44.17
C ILE A 852 -40.33 -6.07 43.21
N LYS A 853 -39.98 -5.35 42.15
CA LYS A 853 -40.86 -5.00 41.02
C LYS A 853 -40.46 -5.77 39.78
N THR A 854 -41.41 -5.97 38.87
CA THR A 854 -41.17 -6.62 37.59
C THR A 854 -41.29 -5.63 36.44
N HIS A 855 -40.54 -5.88 35.36
CA HIS A 855 -40.60 -5.12 34.12
C HIS A 855 -40.65 -6.07 32.93
N ASP A 856 -41.67 -5.91 32.10
CA ASP A 856 -41.85 -6.66 30.87
C ASP A 856 -40.96 -6.05 29.76
N LEU A 857 -39.94 -6.78 29.29
CA LEU A 857 -39.04 -6.36 28.20
C LEU A 857 -39.77 -6.27 26.85
N ILE A 858 -40.86 -7.02 26.70
CA ILE A 858 -41.82 -6.94 25.60
C ILE A 858 -43.23 -7.03 26.18
N PRO A 859 -44.27 -6.49 25.51
CA PRO A 859 -45.64 -6.57 26.01
C PRO A 859 -46.07 -8.02 26.33
N GLY A 860 -46.45 -8.28 27.58
CA GLY A 860 -46.84 -9.62 28.03
C GLY A 860 -45.67 -10.60 28.19
N GLY A 861 -44.45 -10.07 28.38
CA GLY A 861 -43.20 -10.82 28.41
C GLY A 861 -43.14 -11.90 29.49
N SER A 862 -43.90 -11.76 30.58
CA SER A 862 -44.11 -12.80 31.60
C SER A 862 -44.62 -14.14 31.06
N ASN A 863 -45.29 -14.16 29.91
CA ASN A 863 -45.82 -15.39 29.29
C ASN A 863 -44.95 -15.90 28.13
N ILE A 864 -43.81 -15.27 27.86
CA ILE A 864 -42.95 -15.58 26.71
C ILE A 864 -41.63 -16.16 27.24
N PRO A 865 -41.39 -17.48 27.09
CA PRO A 865 -40.16 -18.10 27.56
C PRO A 865 -38.95 -17.71 26.69
N VAL A 866 -37.79 -17.67 27.32
CA VAL A 866 -36.51 -17.49 26.64
C VAL A 866 -36.03 -18.85 26.11
N THR A 867 -35.82 -18.92 24.81
CA THR A 867 -35.44 -20.12 24.05
C THR A 867 -34.11 -19.88 23.32
N LYS A 868 -33.55 -20.94 22.73
CA LYS A 868 -32.30 -20.84 21.96
C LYS A 868 -32.38 -19.84 20.78
N ASP A 869 -33.55 -19.72 20.16
CA ASP A 869 -33.75 -18.85 19.00
C ASP A 869 -33.94 -17.38 19.38
N ASN A 870 -34.56 -17.11 20.54
CA ASN A 870 -34.89 -15.75 20.97
C ASN A 870 -33.95 -15.16 22.03
N ARG A 871 -33.01 -15.95 22.60
CA ARG A 871 -32.09 -15.52 23.66
C ARG A 871 -31.29 -14.27 23.32
N LYS A 872 -30.85 -14.11 22.07
CA LYS A 872 -30.10 -12.91 21.66
C LYS A 872 -30.96 -11.66 21.78
N ARG A 873 -32.21 -11.75 21.34
CA ARG A 873 -33.19 -10.66 21.50
C ARG A 873 -33.51 -10.37 22.97
N TYR A 874 -33.61 -11.41 23.82
CA TYR A 874 -33.78 -11.23 25.26
C TYR A 874 -32.61 -10.44 25.86
N VAL A 875 -31.37 -10.84 25.55
CA VAL A 875 -30.15 -10.17 26.03
C VAL A 875 -30.10 -8.72 25.53
N ASP A 876 -30.33 -8.48 24.23
CA ASP A 876 -30.30 -7.14 23.65
C ASP A 876 -31.34 -6.21 24.30
N LEU A 877 -32.56 -6.70 24.55
CA LEU A 877 -33.61 -5.93 25.23
C LEU A 877 -33.30 -5.71 26.72
N TYR A 878 -32.71 -6.68 27.40
CA TYR A 878 -32.34 -6.52 28.81
C TYR A 878 -31.22 -5.48 28.96
N VAL A 879 -30.21 -5.53 28.08
CA VAL A 879 -29.15 -4.52 28.00
C VAL A 879 -29.74 -3.13 27.73
N HIS A 880 -30.64 -3.01 26.75
CA HIS A 880 -31.33 -1.77 26.42
C HIS A 880 -32.13 -1.23 27.61
N TYR A 881 -32.93 -2.06 28.27
CA TYR A 881 -33.69 -1.66 29.45
C TYR A 881 -32.77 -1.14 30.57
N LEU A 882 -31.71 -1.87 30.91
CA LEU A 882 -30.82 -1.49 32.01
C LEU A 882 -30.02 -0.22 31.71
N LEU A 883 -29.40 -0.15 30.54
CA LEU A 883 -28.48 0.94 30.21
C LEU A 883 -29.18 2.16 29.62
N GLU A 884 -30.40 2.03 29.09
CA GLU A 884 -31.15 3.12 28.46
C GLU A 884 -32.44 3.43 29.23
N GLU A 885 -33.45 2.56 29.19
CA GLU A 885 -34.80 2.89 29.65
C GLU A 885 -34.87 3.15 31.16
N SER A 886 -34.18 2.35 31.97
CA SER A 886 -34.29 2.39 33.43
C SER A 886 -33.73 3.67 34.07
N ILE A 887 -32.91 4.42 33.33
CA ILE A 887 -32.26 5.66 33.79
C ILE A 887 -32.51 6.82 32.83
N ASP A 888 -33.40 6.69 31.85
CA ASP A 888 -33.56 7.65 30.75
C ASP A 888 -33.79 9.07 31.28
N LYS A 889 -34.70 9.23 32.24
CA LYS A 889 -35.02 10.54 32.83
C LYS A 889 -33.78 11.21 33.43
N GLN A 890 -33.02 10.47 34.23
CA GLN A 890 -31.82 10.97 34.91
C GLN A 890 -30.70 11.27 33.89
N PHE A 891 -30.46 10.33 32.98
CA PHE A 891 -29.39 10.41 32.01
C PHE A 891 -29.64 11.49 30.94
N SER A 892 -30.86 11.59 30.42
CA SER A 892 -31.23 12.58 29.40
C SER A 892 -31.09 14.00 29.94
N SER A 893 -31.49 14.26 31.20
CA SER A 893 -31.25 15.55 31.84
C SER A 893 -29.77 15.84 32.08
N PHE A 894 -29.00 14.85 32.54
CA PHE A 894 -27.54 14.98 32.66
C PHE A 894 -26.88 15.30 31.32
N LYS A 895 -27.22 14.55 30.27
CA LYS A 895 -26.69 14.75 28.91
C LYS A 895 -27.06 16.12 28.36
N GLU A 896 -28.30 16.58 28.58
CA GLU A 896 -28.74 17.91 28.18
C GLU A 896 -27.83 18.99 28.81
N GLY A 897 -27.64 18.93 30.14
CA GLY A 897 -26.79 19.88 30.85
C GLY A 897 -25.33 19.86 30.39
N PHE A 898 -24.78 18.67 30.17
CA PHE A 898 -23.42 18.49 29.66
C PHE A 898 -23.23 19.12 28.29
N MET A 899 -24.17 18.86 27.37
CA MET A 899 -24.10 19.39 26.02
C MET A 899 -24.25 20.91 26.00
N GLN A 900 -25.09 21.53 26.86
CA GLN A 900 -25.27 22.99 26.88
C GLN A 900 -23.94 23.78 26.94
N VAL A 901 -22.95 23.25 27.65
CA VAL A 901 -21.61 23.86 27.74
C VAL A 901 -20.67 23.30 26.66
N CYS A 902 -20.67 21.98 26.44
CA CYS A 902 -19.73 21.29 25.54
C CYS A 902 -20.20 21.11 24.08
N LEU A 903 -21.25 21.81 23.63
CA LEU A 903 -21.86 21.77 22.28
C LEU A 903 -20.93 22.20 21.11
N GLY A 904 -19.62 22.29 21.36
CA GLY A 904 -18.60 22.69 20.40
C GLY A 904 -18.26 21.60 19.38
N ARG A 905 -17.67 22.03 18.25
CA ARG A 905 -17.27 21.10 17.18
C ARG A 905 -16.12 20.22 17.64
N ALA A 906 -15.21 20.71 18.49
CA ALA A 906 -14.00 19.97 18.88
C ALA A 906 -14.27 18.74 19.74
N LEU A 907 -15.43 18.65 20.42
CA LEU A 907 -15.82 17.45 21.16
C LEU A 907 -15.96 16.23 20.24
N SER A 908 -16.33 16.44 18.97
CA SER A 908 -16.45 15.37 17.96
C SER A 908 -15.11 14.73 17.56
N LEU A 909 -13.98 15.32 17.97
CA LEU A 909 -12.63 14.77 17.70
C LEU A 909 -12.28 13.61 18.62
N PHE A 910 -12.96 13.49 19.77
CA PHE A 910 -12.69 12.49 20.79
C PHE A 910 -13.48 11.22 20.52
N ARG A 911 -12.91 10.08 20.89
CA ARG A 911 -13.66 8.87 21.18
C ARG A 911 -14.14 8.87 22.64
N TYR A 912 -15.06 7.97 22.98
CA TYR A 912 -15.61 7.90 24.33
C TYR A 912 -14.55 7.48 25.35
N GLU A 913 -13.58 6.64 24.95
CA GLU A 913 -12.44 6.27 25.79
C GLU A 913 -11.50 7.46 26.05
N GLU A 914 -11.37 8.38 25.08
CA GLU A 914 -10.57 9.59 25.24
C GLU A 914 -11.30 10.68 26.05
N LEU A 915 -12.64 10.67 26.01
CA LEU A 915 -13.49 11.59 26.78
C LEU A 915 -13.41 11.32 28.29
N GLU A 916 -13.31 10.05 28.70
CA GLU A 916 -13.01 9.68 30.09
C GLU A 916 -11.72 10.35 30.55
N LEU A 917 -10.63 10.19 29.78
CA LEU A 917 -9.33 10.78 30.11
C LEU A 917 -9.41 12.30 30.26
N LEU A 918 -10.29 12.96 29.50
CA LEU A 918 -10.45 14.41 29.51
C LEU A 918 -11.06 14.91 30.81
N ILE A 919 -12.01 14.15 31.35
CA ILE A 919 -12.73 14.49 32.58
C ILE A 919 -11.93 14.02 33.80
N CYS A 920 -11.38 12.81 33.74
CA CYS A 920 -10.86 12.08 34.88
C CYS A 920 -9.32 12.11 34.99
N GLY A 921 -8.61 12.62 33.98
CA GLY A 921 -7.15 12.57 33.94
C GLY A 921 -6.58 11.16 33.74
N LEU A 922 -5.25 11.03 33.75
CA LEU A 922 -4.57 9.75 33.55
C LEU A 922 -4.45 8.95 34.86
N PRO A 923 -4.70 7.63 34.84
CA PRO A 923 -4.57 6.76 36.01
C PRO A 923 -3.10 6.38 36.34
N HIS A 924 -2.18 6.58 35.39
CA HIS A 924 -0.76 6.22 35.53
C HIS A 924 0.13 7.45 35.75
N PHE A 925 1.13 7.30 36.61
CA PHE A 925 1.97 8.39 37.07
C PHE A 925 3.44 8.18 36.69
N ASP A 926 3.98 9.04 35.83
CA ASP A 926 5.42 9.11 35.52
C ASP A 926 6.08 10.25 36.33
N PHE A 927 6.48 9.96 37.56
CA PHE A 927 7.16 10.93 38.42
C PHE A 927 8.56 11.29 37.94
N ASP A 928 9.20 10.44 37.13
CA ASP A 928 10.49 10.78 36.49
C ASP A 928 10.28 11.85 35.42
N ALA A 929 9.16 11.84 34.70
CA ALA A 929 8.77 12.92 33.82
C ALA A 929 8.49 14.22 34.59
N LEU A 930 7.81 14.15 35.73
CA LEU A 930 7.56 15.30 36.59
C LEU A 930 8.86 15.99 37.01
N GLU A 931 9.85 15.20 37.47
CA GLU A 931 11.17 15.72 37.86
C GLU A 931 11.89 16.42 36.71
N ARG A 932 11.80 15.87 35.48
CA ARG A 932 12.45 16.47 34.30
C ARG A 932 11.92 17.86 33.97
N VAL A 933 10.63 18.12 34.21
CA VAL A 933 9.96 19.38 33.85
C VAL A 933 9.79 20.36 35.02
N THR A 934 10.19 19.96 36.23
CA THR A 934 10.04 20.78 37.44
C THR A 934 10.92 22.03 37.38
N VAL A 935 10.33 23.19 37.70
CA VAL A 935 11.01 24.48 37.75
C VAL A 935 11.39 24.81 39.19
N TYR A 936 12.62 25.27 39.41
CA TYR A 936 13.13 25.64 40.72
C TYR A 936 13.23 27.16 40.85
N GLN A 937 12.71 27.70 41.96
CA GLN A 937 12.67 29.14 42.22
C GLN A 937 13.22 29.49 43.61
N GLY A 938 13.50 30.78 43.85
CA GLY A 938 13.99 31.25 45.14
C GLY A 938 15.43 30.86 45.46
N GLY A 939 16.27 30.60 44.44
CA GLY A 939 17.67 30.22 44.60
C GLY A 939 17.93 28.70 44.60
N TYR A 940 16.88 27.87 44.56
CA TYR A 940 17.04 26.45 44.27
C TYR A 940 17.35 26.19 42.80
N THR A 941 18.17 25.18 42.56
CA THR A 941 18.48 24.63 41.24
C THR A 941 18.35 23.12 41.28
N LYS A 942 18.37 22.45 40.13
CA LYS A 942 18.36 20.99 40.04
C LYS A 942 19.50 20.33 40.83
N ASN A 943 20.62 21.04 41.04
CA ASN A 943 21.80 20.55 41.75
C ASN A 943 21.81 20.91 43.24
N SER A 944 20.81 21.65 43.73
CA SER A 944 20.72 21.98 45.16
C SER A 944 20.54 20.71 45.98
N ARG A 945 21.34 20.55 47.04
CA ARG A 945 21.37 19.34 47.88
C ARG A 945 19.98 18.90 48.35
N ILE A 946 19.14 19.86 48.75
CA ILE A 946 17.77 19.57 49.20
C ILE A 946 16.84 19.08 48.08
N ILE A 947 17.05 19.55 46.84
CA ILE A 947 16.28 19.13 45.67
C ILE A 947 16.64 17.69 45.28
N ILE A 948 17.92 17.35 45.33
CA ILE A 948 18.38 15.96 45.11
C ILE A 948 17.75 15.05 46.16
N TRP A 949 17.81 15.42 47.44
CA TRP A 949 17.17 14.66 48.51
C TRP A 949 15.65 14.54 48.34
N PHE A 950 14.98 15.60 47.91
CA PHE A 950 13.54 15.57 47.63
C PHE A 950 13.21 14.52 46.58
N TRP A 951 13.87 14.51 45.42
CA TRP A 951 13.57 13.55 44.36
C TRP A 951 14.01 12.12 44.68
N GLU A 952 15.08 11.93 45.45
CA GLU A 952 15.42 10.61 46.00
C GLU A 952 14.30 10.07 46.90
N LEU A 953 13.72 10.92 47.75
CA LEU A 953 12.60 10.54 48.61
C LEU A 953 11.35 10.25 47.78
N VAL A 954 11.00 11.12 46.83
CA VAL A 954 9.84 10.92 45.95
C VAL A 954 9.96 9.63 45.16
N ARG A 955 11.14 9.28 44.61
CA ARG A 955 11.34 8.00 43.91
C ARG A 955 11.07 6.79 44.81
N ALA A 956 11.51 6.85 46.07
CA ALA A 956 11.36 5.80 47.06
C ALA A 956 9.94 5.70 47.67
N MET A 957 9.10 6.72 47.53
CA MET A 957 7.71 6.71 48.05
C MET A 957 6.83 5.67 47.33
N PRO A 958 5.92 4.99 48.05
CA PRO A 958 4.85 4.20 47.43
C PRO A 958 3.90 5.08 46.62
N LEU A 959 3.13 4.49 45.70
CA LEU A 959 2.24 5.22 44.81
C LEU A 959 1.24 6.11 45.55
N GLU A 960 0.75 5.66 46.71
CA GLU A 960 -0.22 6.42 47.51
C GLU A 960 0.38 7.69 48.11
N GLU A 961 1.61 7.62 48.64
CA GLU A 961 2.33 8.81 49.13
C GLU A 961 2.67 9.77 47.97
N LYS A 962 2.98 9.22 46.79
CA LYS A 962 3.21 10.01 45.57
C LYS A 962 1.95 10.77 45.14
N LYS A 963 0.78 10.12 45.20
CA LYS A 963 -0.53 10.76 44.97
C LYS A 963 -0.84 11.84 46.00
N GLN A 964 -0.58 11.57 47.28
CA GLN A 964 -0.73 12.56 48.36
C GLN A 964 0.18 13.78 48.16
N LEU A 965 1.40 13.58 47.69
CA LEU A 965 2.30 14.68 47.32
C LEU A 965 1.73 15.50 46.17
N LEU A 966 1.23 14.84 45.12
CA LEU A 966 0.61 15.51 43.99
C LEU A 966 -0.63 16.31 44.43
N PHE A 967 -1.46 15.70 45.28
CA PHE A 967 -2.64 16.34 45.86
C PHE A 967 -2.26 17.54 46.72
N PHE A 968 -1.30 17.38 47.64
CA PHE A 968 -0.82 18.44 48.52
C PHE A 968 -0.32 19.66 47.74
N SER A 969 0.34 19.42 46.61
CA SER A 969 1.05 20.47 45.88
C SER A 969 0.28 21.05 44.70
N THR A 970 -0.67 20.31 44.13
CA THR A 970 -1.46 20.73 42.95
C THR A 970 -2.95 20.79 43.23
N GLY A 971 -3.41 20.29 44.38
CA GLY A 971 -4.81 20.08 44.68
C GLY A 971 -5.43 18.87 43.97
N ASN A 972 -4.70 18.14 43.11
CA ASN A 972 -5.20 16.98 42.39
C ASN A 972 -4.24 15.81 42.56
N ASP A 973 -4.76 14.62 42.85
CA ASP A 973 -3.97 13.41 42.99
C ASP A 973 -3.75 12.68 41.66
N ARG A 974 -4.20 13.26 40.53
CA ARG A 974 -4.11 12.71 39.17
C ARG A 974 -3.21 13.49 38.23
N ALA A 975 -2.66 12.77 37.27
CA ALA A 975 -1.92 13.37 36.17
C ALA A 975 -2.89 13.98 35.13
N PRO A 976 -2.57 15.15 34.56
CA PRO A 976 -3.36 15.69 33.46
C PRO A 976 -3.27 14.81 32.21
N ILE A 977 -4.18 15.02 31.26
CA ILE A 977 -4.00 14.49 29.90
C ILE A 977 -2.60 14.90 29.41
N GLY A 978 -1.86 13.95 28.82
CA GLY A 978 -0.46 14.12 28.42
C GLY A 978 0.56 13.72 29.49
N GLY A 979 0.11 13.42 30.71
CA GLY A 979 0.92 12.90 31.81
C GLY A 979 1.54 14.00 32.67
N LEU A 980 2.30 13.59 33.68
CA LEU A 980 2.95 14.51 34.62
C LEU A 980 4.00 15.42 33.95
N ALA A 981 4.47 15.10 32.75
CA ALA A 981 5.32 15.97 31.93
C ALA A 981 4.65 17.30 31.55
N CYS A 982 3.32 17.33 31.47
CA CYS A 982 2.57 18.53 31.10
C CYS A 982 2.23 19.41 32.31
N LEU A 983 2.49 18.92 33.54
CA LEU A 983 2.24 19.65 34.77
C LEU A 983 3.40 20.62 35.05
N LYS A 984 3.10 21.92 35.09
CA LYS A 984 4.07 22.96 35.50
C LYS A 984 4.28 22.92 37.01
N PHE A 985 5.08 21.97 37.47
CA PHE A 985 5.41 21.81 38.89
C PHE A 985 6.57 22.74 39.29
N ILE A 986 6.40 23.49 40.39
CA ILE A 986 7.38 24.47 40.85
C ILE A 986 7.80 24.14 42.27
N ILE A 987 9.10 24.08 42.54
CA ILE A 987 9.64 24.01 43.90
C ILE A 987 10.35 25.32 44.21
N GLN A 988 9.84 26.06 45.18
CA GLN A 988 10.35 27.37 45.56
C GLN A 988 10.92 27.35 46.98
N LYS A 989 12.10 27.93 47.18
CA LYS A 989 12.70 28.09 48.52
C LYS A 989 11.80 28.95 49.40
N ASN A 990 11.50 28.44 50.60
CA ASN A 990 10.66 29.11 51.59
C ASN A 990 11.43 29.43 52.89
N GLY A 991 12.52 30.19 52.74
CA GLY A 991 13.45 30.52 53.83
C GLY A 991 14.47 29.41 54.14
N ASP A 992 15.26 29.66 55.18
CA ASP A 992 16.32 28.74 55.64
C ASP A 992 15.76 27.62 56.56
N ASP A 993 16.64 26.79 57.12
CA ASP A 993 16.25 25.65 57.96
C ASP A 993 15.30 26.08 59.10
N THR A 994 14.19 25.33 59.24
CA THR A 994 13.12 25.65 60.17
C THR A 994 12.41 24.38 60.63
N ASN A 995 11.54 24.50 61.64
CA ASN A 995 10.66 23.42 62.09
C ASN A 995 9.26 23.48 61.45
N ARG A 996 8.98 24.51 60.65
CA ARG A 996 7.74 24.64 59.87
C ARG A 996 7.64 23.49 58.86
N LEU A 997 6.43 23.03 58.60
CA LEU A 997 6.14 22.10 57.51
C LEU A 997 6.32 22.82 56.16
N PRO A 998 6.65 22.09 55.08
CA PRO A 998 6.50 22.65 53.74
C PRO A 998 5.04 23.03 53.53
N THR A 999 4.82 24.08 52.73
CA THR A 999 3.47 24.53 52.37
C THR A 999 3.32 24.48 50.86
N ALA A 1000 2.08 24.60 50.36
CA ALA A 1000 1.81 24.60 48.94
C ALA A 1000 0.87 25.73 48.56
N GLN A 1001 1.04 26.23 47.34
CA GLN A 1001 0.07 27.07 46.64
C GLN A 1001 -0.48 26.24 45.48
N THR A 1002 -1.50 25.45 45.78
CA THR A 1002 -2.11 24.48 44.85
C THR A 1002 -2.63 25.13 43.57
N CYS A 1003 -3.07 26.38 43.65
CA CYS A 1003 -3.50 27.23 42.53
C CYS A 1003 -2.43 27.39 41.45
N PHE A 1004 -1.15 27.38 41.84
CA PHE A 1004 -0.01 27.60 40.95
C PHE A 1004 0.90 26.37 40.84
N ASN A 1005 0.51 25.24 41.45
CA ASN A 1005 1.32 24.04 41.58
C ASN A 1005 2.71 24.30 42.21
N ILE A 1006 2.79 25.24 43.15
CA ILE A 1006 4.04 25.62 43.82
C ILE A 1006 4.15 24.91 45.16
N LEU A 1007 5.22 24.13 45.34
CA LEU A 1007 5.67 23.60 46.62
C LEU A 1007 6.68 24.57 47.26
N LEU A 1008 6.30 25.16 48.38
CA LEU A 1008 7.12 26.06 49.19
C LEU A 1008 7.94 25.23 50.17
N LEU A 1009 9.21 24.98 49.83
CA LEU A 1009 10.09 24.06 50.52
C LEU A 1009 11.19 24.82 51.32
N PRO A 1010 11.16 24.81 52.66
CA PRO A 1010 12.25 25.37 53.46
C PRO A 1010 13.57 24.61 53.27
N GLU A 1011 14.71 25.30 53.45
CA GLU A 1011 16.04 24.69 53.25
C GLU A 1011 16.47 23.83 54.45
N TYR A 1012 15.80 22.69 54.66
CA TYR A 1012 16.06 21.78 55.76
C TYR A 1012 17.53 21.30 55.83
N SER A 1013 18.07 21.26 57.05
CA SER A 1013 19.47 20.94 57.31
C SER A 1013 19.89 19.49 56.99
N GLY A 1014 18.94 18.54 56.88
CA GLY A 1014 19.23 17.13 56.60
C GLY A 1014 18.09 16.36 55.95
N LYS A 1015 18.42 15.28 55.21
CA LYS A 1015 17.48 14.42 54.47
C LYS A 1015 16.40 13.80 55.35
N ALA A 1016 16.75 13.31 56.54
CA ALA A 1016 15.78 12.74 57.49
C ALA A 1016 14.76 13.79 57.99
N LYS A 1017 15.19 15.05 58.16
CA LYS A 1017 14.31 16.16 58.54
C LYS A 1017 13.36 16.52 57.40
N LEU A 1018 13.87 16.57 56.16
CA LEU A 1018 13.05 16.74 54.96
C LEU A 1018 12.00 15.64 54.84
N GLU A 1019 12.39 14.37 54.96
CA GLU A 1019 11.48 13.23 54.85
C GLU A 1019 10.35 13.30 55.88
N ASN A 1020 10.70 13.51 57.16
CA ASN A 1020 9.72 13.59 58.23
C ASN A 1020 8.74 14.75 58.01
N ARG A 1021 9.24 15.95 57.69
CA ARG A 1021 8.39 17.14 57.49
C ARG A 1021 7.54 17.05 56.24
N LEU A 1022 8.07 16.49 55.16
CA LEU A 1022 7.33 16.30 53.91
C LEU A 1022 6.22 15.26 54.08
N LYS A 1023 6.50 14.10 54.71
CA LYS A 1023 5.49 13.07 54.99
C LYS A 1023 4.36 13.59 55.88
N VAL A 1024 4.71 14.30 56.95
CA VAL A 1024 3.69 14.92 57.83
C VAL A 1024 2.85 15.94 57.07
N ALA A 1025 3.42 16.72 56.16
CA ALA A 1025 2.66 17.69 55.38
C ALA A 1025 1.70 17.03 54.38
N ILE A 1026 2.15 16.03 53.63
CA ILE A 1026 1.31 15.37 52.61
C ILE A 1026 0.25 14.46 53.21
N GLN A 1027 0.47 13.89 54.41
CA GLN A 1027 -0.51 13.06 55.11
C GLN A 1027 -1.61 13.90 55.80
N ASN A 1028 -1.36 15.18 56.05
CA ASN A 1028 -2.31 16.10 56.70
C ASN A 1028 -2.82 17.18 55.72
N SER A 1029 -2.87 16.87 54.43
CA SER A 1029 -3.20 17.82 53.35
C SER A 1029 -4.70 18.16 53.23
N THR A 1030 -5.58 17.40 53.88
CA THR A 1030 -7.01 17.70 53.97
C THR A 1030 -7.31 18.25 55.36
N GLY A 1031 -7.72 19.51 55.46
CA GLY A 1031 -7.94 20.18 56.73
C GLY A 1031 -8.97 19.46 57.60
N PHE A 1032 -8.52 18.95 58.75
CA PHE A 1032 -9.34 19.03 59.96
C PHE A 1032 -9.31 20.48 60.41
N GLY A 1033 -10.49 21.05 60.69
CA GLY A 1033 -10.59 22.20 61.55
C GLY A 1033 -9.95 21.86 62.88
N LEU A 1034 -8.75 22.37 63.13
CA LEU A 1034 -8.23 22.53 64.47
C LEU A 1034 -8.72 23.90 64.94
N GLN A 1035 -9.60 23.86 65.94
CA GLN A 1035 -9.97 25.00 66.77
C GLN A 1035 -8.74 25.71 67.33
#